data_AF-A0A7X6GF49-F1
#
_entry.id   AF-A0A7X6GF49-F1
#
_cell.length_a   1.000
_cell.length_b   1.000
_cell.length_c   1.000
_cell.angle_alpha   90.00
_cell.angle_beta   90.00
_cell.angle_gamma   90.00
#
_symmetry.space_group_name_H-M   'P 1'
#
loop_
_entity.id
_entity.type
_entity.pdbx_description
1 polymer ?
#
loop_
_entity_poly.entity_id
_entity_poly.type
_entity_poly.pdbx_seq_one_letter_code
_entity_poly.pdbx_strand_id
1 'polypeptide(L)'
;MVNRHYILGAGVTGLSLAYELLKKGQHVTLIEKSASVGGLAKSLTWQGRQIDLGPHIYHTPDKDIEEYWKAEFPELFYERHHWSKNLKDNQFFDYPINKEFIDSLPKALSEKIKHELENVDAEKVASANNYYEYIRALAGETLQEMFFIKYPEKLWGMSVKSLDANWAPKRIKIREKSGPFFEGQWSAVGNEGSGTILENLKDKVLQLGGVIRLNETIERILLRNQRISTIATNKSNINVNSNDVVINTTSYCTACDLLGKTTNLKYRGVTLVYLAVKNADVFPEGVDFVYIDDPKIHFNRISDQNSFVREPELESTILCFEITYSQGDQIDSMEPSSLVKEVKEQFMSLDMISDESLIADAKVVKLPEVYPMFFLGYENELAKTKASIDEIENMYTLGSLAEYAYSDLQVLFSKAIDLAEILTSPTFKINKIDKAAPRLNFEKRILLNTDYIGQDHPAYVIAEIGLNHNGSMKIAKRLIDEAVNAGANAVKLQSYKSHLRVASEGKTSRYVEKVLSTQETDYEMFKKNELSVAQTKELFSYAKEKGITLFSAPFDNESVDELEELGVDCYKIASFDLVNLRLIEKVALTGKPLILSTGMASLSEVEDALRVVAYTGNRQVILLQCTSSYPCPPTSMNIRAIDTMKQAFNQLPVGLSDHVIGDVVSLAAVSRGADVIEKHFTLDKKMEGPDHILSLEPDELKRMIFNIRQIEECLGDGVKQASTNEISTLIRFRKTMYSSVDIAKGEKIKPEHITYKGPAYGLYAKYEDLVVGSIAKDDIAADTPITWDLINS
;
A
#
# COMPACT_ATOMS: atom_id res chain seq x y z
N MET A 1 -12.53 11.05 -30.49
CA MET A 1 -13.61 10.07 -30.32
C MET A 1 -14.28 10.48 -29.04
N VAL A 2 -15.57 10.81 -29.12
CA VAL A 2 -16.36 11.17 -27.96
C VAL A 2 -16.78 9.86 -27.30
N ASN A 3 -16.32 9.61 -26.07
CA ASN A 3 -16.73 8.43 -25.30
C ASN A 3 -17.94 8.80 -24.44
N ARG A 4 -18.81 7.82 -24.16
CA ARG A 4 -19.86 7.99 -23.14
C ARG A 4 -19.33 7.56 -21.79
N HIS A 5 -19.59 8.36 -20.78
CA HIS A 5 -19.19 8.13 -19.40
C HIS A 5 -20.43 7.98 -18.53
N TYR A 6 -20.52 6.88 -17.79
CA TYR A 6 -21.59 6.60 -16.85
C TYR A 6 -21.03 6.72 -15.43
N ILE A 7 -21.48 7.73 -14.68
CA ILE A 7 -21.02 7.98 -13.32
C ILE A 7 -22.08 7.48 -12.34
N LEU A 8 -21.68 6.59 -11.44
CA LEU A 8 -22.55 5.98 -10.44
C LEU A 8 -22.49 6.84 -9.18
N GLY A 9 -23.51 7.69 -8.96
CA GLY A 9 -23.60 8.68 -7.89
C GLY A 9 -23.39 10.12 -8.37
N ALA A 10 -24.23 11.04 -7.89
CA ALA A 10 -24.16 12.48 -8.18
C ALA A 10 -23.71 13.28 -6.95
N GLY A 11 -22.74 12.75 -6.20
CA GLY A 11 -22.03 13.46 -5.14
C GLY A 11 -20.99 14.46 -5.68
N VAL A 12 -20.22 15.07 -4.79
CA VAL A 12 -19.13 16.02 -5.11
C VAL A 12 -18.24 15.49 -6.24
N THR A 13 -17.66 14.30 -6.05
CA THR A 13 -16.77 13.68 -7.04
C THR A 13 -17.46 13.46 -8.38
N GLY A 14 -18.70 12.96 -8.37
CA GLY A 14 -19.43 12.65 -9.59
C GLY A 14 -19.79 13.90 -10.38
N LEU A 15 -20.29 14.93 -9.71
CA LEU A 15 -20.64 16.21 -10.34
C LEU A 15 -19.41 16.96 -10.87
N SER A 16 -18.33 17.03 -10.10
CA SER A 16 -17.09 17.70 -10.53
C SER A 16 -16.48 16.98 -11.74
N LEU A 17 -16.42 15.64 -11.71
CA LEU A 17 -15.92 14.85 -12.84
C LEU A 17 -16.80 15.01 -14.08
N ALA A 18 -18.13 15.00 -13.90
CA ALA A 18 -19.06 15.21 -14.99
C ALA A 18 -18.84 16.56 -15.67
N TYR A 19 -18.73 17.61 -14.87
CA TYR A 19 -18.50 18.97 -15.36
C TYR A 19 -17.19 19.07 -16.16
N GLU A 20 -16.09 18.54 -15.64
CA GLU A 20 -14.79 18.57 -16.32
C GLU A 20 -14.75 17.72 -17.59
N LEU A 21 -15.38 16.54 -17.60
CA LEU A 21 -15.51 15.72 -18.82
C LEU A 21 -16.34 16.43 -19.89
N LEU A 22 -17.43 17.11 -19.50
CA LEU A 22 -18.29 17.87 -20.42
C LEU A 22 -17.58 19.09 -21.01
N LYS A 23 -16.78 19.84 -20.21
CA LYS A 23 -15.91 20.93 -20.71
C LYS A 23 -14.98 20.46 -21.82
N LYS A 24 -14.60 19.19 -21.80
CA LYS A 24 -13.73 18.53 -22.78
C LYS A 24 -14.49 17.77 -23.88
N GLY A 25 -15.78 18.06 -24.04
CA GLY A 25 -16.61 17.56 -25.13
C GLY A 25 -17.00 16.08 -25.04
N GLN A 26 -16.94 15.48 -23.84
CA GLN A 26 -17.41 14.11 -23.62
C GLN A 26 -18.92 14.04 -23.37
N HIS A 27 -19.52 12.85 -23.52
CA HIS A 27 -20.91 12.63 -23.11
C HIS A 27 -20.96 12.00 -21.72
N VAL A 28 -21.74 12.57 -20.81
CA VAL A 28 -21.82 12.10 -19.42
C VAL A 28 -23.27 11.82 -19.02
N THR A 29 -23.48 10.71 -18.32
CA THR A 29 -24.73 10.39 -17.63
C THR A 29 -24.42 10.03 -16.18
N LEU A 30 -24.97 10.78 -15.22
CA LEU A 30 -24.95 10.44 -13.81
C LEU A 30 -26.22 9.68 -13.43
N ILE A 31 -26.07 8.65 -12.60
CA ILE A 31 -27.17 7.85 -12.05
C ILE A 31 -27.17 8.05 -10.54
N GLU A 32 -28.26 8.58 -9.99
CA GLU A 32 -28.38 8.94 -8.58
C GLU A 32 -29.68 8.40 -7.98
N LYS A 33 -29.53 7.68 -6.87
CA LYS A 33 -30.65 7.09 -6.12
C LYS A 33 -31.52 8.15 -5.48
N SER A 34 -30.92 9.25 -5.02
CA SER A 34 -31.59 10.34 -4.32
C SER A 34 -32.44 11.20 -5.26
N ALA A 35 -33.39 11.94 -4.66
CA ALA A 35 -34.18 12.94 -5.37
C ALA A 35 -33.43 14.24 -5.67
N SER A 36 -32.24 14.42 -5.09
CA SER A 36 -31.38 15.60 -5.24
C SER A 36 -29.92 15.17 -5.39
N VAL A 37 -29.07 16.07 -5.87
CA VAL A 37 -27.63 15.82 -6.01
C VAL A 37 -26.87 16.16 -4.72
N GLY A 38 -25.55 15.98 -4.76
CA GLY A 38 -24.60 16.50 -3.77
C GLY A 38 -24.05 15.46 -2.79
N GLY A 39 -24.66 14.27 -2.76
CA GLY A 39 -24.18 13.16 -1.93
C GLY A 39 -24.12 13.55 -0.45
N LEU A 40 -22.97 13.35 0.19
CA LEU A 40 -22.75 13.70 1.59
C LEU A 40 -22.63 15.21 1.84
N ALA A 41 -22.28 16.03 0.83
CA ALA A 41 -22.09 17.46 0.98
C ALA A 41 -23.29 18.29 0.45
N LYS A 42 -24.47 17.68 0.39
CA LYS A 42 -25.70 18.39 0.00
C LYS A 42 -26.27 19.18 1.18
N SER A 43 -27.04 20.21 0.85
CA SER A 43 -27.91 20.90 1.79
C SER A 43 -29.37 20.46 1.61
N LEU A 44 -30.15 20.51 2.69
CA LEU A 44 -31.58 20.24 2.69
C LEU A 44 -32.33 21.48 3.13
N THR A 45 -33.48 21.74 2.52
CA THR A 45 -34.39 22.77 3.03
C THR A 45 -35.20 22.24 4.21
N TRP A 46 -35.15 22.93 5.35
CA TRP A 46 -35.97 22.64 6.53
C TRP A 46 -36.15 23.93 7.35
N GLN A 47 -37.34 24.13 7.92
CA GLN A 47 -37.68 25.37 8.65
C GLN A 47 -37.41 26.65 7.85
N GLY A 48 -37.59 26.61 6.52
CA GLY A 48 -37.34 27.74 5.61
C GLY A 48 -35.86 28.02 5.34
N ARG A 49 -34.93 27.17 5.81
CA ARG A 49 -33.48 27.38 5.73
C ARG A 49 -32.78 26.20 5.06
N GLN A 50 -31.60 26.44 4.52
CA GLN A 50 -30.71 25.37 4.08
C GLN A 50 -29.88 24.87 5.27
N ILE A 51 -29.82 23.55 5.43
CA ILE A 51 -29.01 22.86 6.44
C ILE A 51 -28.13 21.81 5.77
N ASP A 52 -26.87 21.76 6.14
CA ASP A 52 -25.91 20.80 5.60
C ASP A 52 -26.02 19.46 6.32
N LEU A 53 -25.59 18.37 5.65
CA LEU A 53 -25.46 17.05 6.26
C LEU A 53 -24.26 16.95 7.21
N GLY A 54 -24.25 17.77 8.26
CA GLY A 54 -23.10 17.97 9.14
C GLY A 54 -22.25 19.19 8.73
N PRO A 55 -21.14 19.46 9.44
CA PRO A 55 -20.36 20.68 9.26
C PRO A 55 -19.42 20.59 8.05
N HIS A 56 -19.90 21.01 6.87
CA HIS A 56 -19.10 21.04 5.65
C HIS A 56 -18.42 22.39 5.48
N ILE A 57 -17.10 22.36 5.29
CA ILE A 57 -16.26 23.55 5.09
C ILE A 57 -15.41 23.29 3.84
N TYR A 58 -15.39 24.27 2.93
CA TYR A 58 -14.47 24.26 1.80
C TYR A 58 -13.15 24.85 2.28
N HIS A 59 -12.09 24.04 2.28
CA HIS A 59 -10.78 24.50 2.69
C HIS A 59 -9.69 23.91 1.79
N THR A 60 -8.60 24.64 1.59
CA THR A 60 -7.46 24.12 0.85
C THR A 60 -6.16 24.87 1.18
N PRO A 61 -5.03 24.16 1.35
CA PRO A 61 -3.70 24.77 1.33
C PRO A 61 -3.18 24.99 -0.11
N ASP A 62 -3.82 24.36 -1.10
CA ASP A 62 -3.43 24.39 -2.50
C ASP A 62 -4.07 25.61 -3.19
N LYS A 63 -3.21 26.49 -3.71
CA LYS A 63 -3.62 27.72 -4.40
C LYS A 63 -4.32 27.44 -5.71
N ASP A 64 -3.98 26.37 -6.42
CA ASP A 64 -4.61 26.04 -7.70
C ASP A 64 -6.07 25.64 -7.49
N ILE A 65 -6.36 24.91 -6.42
CA ILE A 65 -7.75 24.57 -6.05
C ILE A 65 -8.52 25.77 -5.52
N GLU A 66 -7.88 26.66 -4.75
CA GLU A 66 -8.50 27.92 -4.32
C GLU A 66 -8.92 28.77 -5.54
N GLU A 67 -7.99 28.97 -6.47
CA GLU A 67 -8.22 29.75 -7.69
C GLU A 67 -9.28 29.09 -8.58
N TYR A 68 -9.23 27.77 -8.74
CA TYR A 68 -10.25 27.00 -9.44
C TYR A 68 -11.64 27.21 -8.83
N TRP A 69 -11.78 27.08 -7.51
CA TRP A 69 -13.06 27.28 -6.83
C TRP A 69 -13.57 28.71 -6.96
N LYS A 70 -12.72 29.72 -6.81
CA LYS A 70 -13.10 31.14 -6.99
C LYS A 70 -13.52 31.46 -8.42
N ALA A 71 -12.83 30.88 -9.41
CA ALA A 71 -13.14 31.10 -10.82
C ALA A 71 -14.42 30.38 -11.26
N GLU A 72 -14.60 29.14 -10.81
CA GLU A 72 -15.74 28.32 -11.20
C GLU A 72 -17.01 28.69 -10.41
N PHE A 73 -16.90 29.14 -9.17
CA PHE A 73 -18.05 29.46 -8.32
C PHE A 73 -18.02 30.92 -7.86
N PRO A 74 -18.05 31.89 -8.80
CA PRO A 74 -17.92 33.29 -8.47
C PRO A 74 -19.07 33.71 -7.54
N GLU A 75 -18.70 34.43 -6.48
CA GLU A 75 -19.63 34.97 -5.47
C GLU A 75 -20.43 33.94 -4.66
N LEU A 76 -20.19 32.63 -4.82
CA LEU A 76 -20.92 31.59 -4.08
C LEU A 76 -20.27 31.19 -2.76
N PHE A 77 -19.02 31.60 -2.54
CA PHE A 77 -18.27 31.36 -1.31
C PHE A 77 -18.33 32.56 -0.38
N TYR A 78 -18.48 32.27 0.91
CA TYR A 78 -18.28 33.20 2.00
C TYR A 78 -17.05 32.76 2.81
N GLU A 79 -15.97 33.52 2.68
CA GLU A 79 -14.72 33.26 3.39
C GLU A 79 -14.90 33.51 4.89
N ARG A 80 -14.62 32.48 5.70
CA ARG A 80 -14.64 32.59 7.15
C ARG A 80 -13.73 31.54 7.78
N HIS A 81 -13.30 31.85 8.99
CA HIS A 81 -12.60 30.90 9.85
C HIS A 81 -13.59 30.18 10.74
N HIS A 82 -13.24 28.94 11.09
CA HIS A 82 -14.03 28.11 11.98
C HIS A 82 -13.24 27.67 13.21
N TRP A 83 -13.94 27.51 14.32
CA TRP A 83 -13.37 27.17 15.62
C TRP A 83 -14.19 26.07 16.28
N SER A 84 -13.52 25.31 17.14
CA SER A 84 -14.13 24.19 17.82
C SER A 84 -13.58 24.00 19.21
N LYS A 85 -14.36 23.30 20.05
CA LYS A 85 -13.94 22.92 21.39
C LYS A 85 -14.30 21.47 21.69
N ASN A 86 -13.62 20.88 22.66
CA ASN A 86 -14.06 19.65 23.32
C ASN A 86 -14.91 20.02 24.53
N LEU A 87 -16.03 19.33 24.76
CA LEU A 87 -16.84 19.49 25.96
C LEU A 87 -16.70 18.23 26.83
N LYS A 88 -16.26 18.42 28.08
CA LYS A 88 -16.03 17.34 29.06
C LYS A 88 -16.37 17.83 30.45
N ASP A 89 -17.14 17.05 31.20
CA ASP A 89 -17.56 17.39 32.56
C ASP A 89 -18.13 18.83 32.65
N ASN A 90 -18.96 19.20 31.65
CA ASN A 90 -19.54 20.54 31.46
C ASN A 90 -18.51 21.70 31.36
N GLN A 91 -17.28 21.39 30.96
CA GLN A 91 -16.22 22.37 30.69
C GLN A 91 -15.73 22.28 29.24
N PHE A 92 -15.43 23.45 28.67
CA PHE A 92 -14.91 23.57 27.31
C PHE A 92 -13.39 23.61 27.29
N PHE A 93 -12.79 22.75 26.48
CA PHE A 93 -11.34 22.66 26.24
C PHE A 93 -11.04 22.98 24.77
N ASP A 94 -9.90 23.59 24.49
CA ASP A 94 -9.57 24.00 23.12
C ASP A 94 -9.37 22.80 22.19
N TYR A 95 -9.82 22.96 20.93
CA TYR A 95 -9.48 22.05 19.85
C TYR A 95 -9.22 22.83 18.55
N PRO A 96 -8.11 22.58 17.84
CA PRO A 96 -7.08 21.57 18.14
C PRO A 96 -6.25 21.88 19.40
N ILE A 97 -5.75 20.82 20.03
CA ILE A 97 -4.91 20.92 21.23
C ILE A 97 -3.64 21.71 20.88
N ASN A 98 -3.30 22.69 21.72
CA ASN A 98 -2.17 23.58 21.51
C ASN A 98 -1.42 23.88 22.83
N LYS A 99 -0.19 24.40 22.76
CA LYS A 99 0.62 24.65 23.96
C LYS A 99 0.07 25.76 24.85
N GLU A 100 -0.52 26.83 24.30
CA GLU A 100 -1.15 27.88 25.11
C GLU A 100 -2.30 27.32 25.96
N PHE A 101 -3.10 26.41 25.39
CA PHE A 101 -4.11 25.66 26.11
C PHE A 101 -3.47 24.79 27.21
N ILE A 102 -2.39 24.05 26.92
CA ILE A 102 -1.68 23.25 27.93
C ILE A 102 -1.12 24.13 29.05
N ASP A 103 -0.65 25.34 28.74
CA ASP A 103 -0.15 26.33 29.70
C ASP A 103 -1.26 26.87 30.61
N SER A 104 -2.50 26.92 30.10
CA SER A 104 -3.67 27.37 30.86
C SER A 104 -4.21 26.33 31.86
N LEU A 105 -3.79 25.07 31.76
CA LEU A 105 -4.23 23.99 32.65
C LEU A 105 -3.64 24.15 34.07
N PRO A 106 -4.25 23.53 35.10
CA PRO A 106 -3.69 23.53 36.45
C PRO A 106 -2.21 23.13 36.46
N LYS A 107 -1.38 23.88 37.20
CA LYS A 107 0.09 23.82 37.12
C LYS A 107 0.66 22.40 37.13
N ALA A 108 0.23 21.55 38.07
CA ALA A 108 0.70 20.16 38.17
C ALA A 108 0.37 19.32 36.93
N LEU A 109 -0.81 19.53 36.33
CA LEU A 109 -1.23 18.84 35.11
C LEU A 109 -0.47 19.34 33.88
N SER A 110 -0.30 20.67 33.77
CA SER A 110 0.47 21.31 32.70
C SER A 110 1.93 20.84 32.69
N GLU A 111 2.59 20.83 33.86
CA GLU A 111 3.97 20.36 34.01
C GLU A 111 4.11 18.87 33.63
N LYS A 112 3.15 18.02 34.01
CA LYS A 112 3.12 16.60 33.62
C LYS A 112 3.01 16.43 32.11
N ILE A 113 2.07 17.12 31.46
CA ILE A 113 1.87 17.04 30.01
C ILE A 113 3.12 17.50 29.26
N LYS A 114 3.74 18.62 29.67
CA LYS A 114 4.97 19.12 29.05
C LYS A 114 6.11 18.12 29.15
N HIS A 115 6.29 17.52 30.33
CA HIS A 115 7.31 16.50 30.52
C HIS A 115 7.08 15.27 29.62
N GLU A 116 5.83 14.82 29.46
CA GLU A 116 5.52 13.72 28.54
C GLU A 116 5.78 14.10 27.07
N LEU A 117 5.44 15.32 26.66
CA LEU A 117 5.68 15.82 25.29
C LEU A 117 7.17 16.00 24.97
N GLU A 118 8.00 16.38 25.95
CA GLU A 118 9.46 16.47 25.79
C GLU A 118 10.13 15.11 25.61
N ASN A 119 9.50 14.03 26.10
CA ASN A 119 10.01 12.66 26.02
C ASN A 119 9.42 11.86 24.84
N VAL A 120 8.78 12.53 23.88
CA VAL A 120 8.24 11.90 22.66
C VAL A 120 9.37 11.30 21.82
N ASP A 121 9.22 10.03 21.46
CA ASP A 121 10.20 9.24 20.72
C ASP A 121 9.71 9.01 19.28
N ALA A 122 10.39 9.65 18.32
CA ALA A 122 10.05 9.56 16.91
C ALA A 122 10.15 8.13 16.35
N GLU A 123 11.04 7.29 16.87
CA GLU A 123 11.16 5.89 16.44
C GLU A 123 9.93 5.09 16.89
N LYS A 124 9.40 5.37 18.09
CA LYS A 124 8.15 4.74 18.58
C LYS A 124 6.92 5.21 17.82
N VAL A 125 6.87 6.48 17.42
CA VAL A 125 5.80 6.98 16.54
C VAL A 125 5.81 6.24 15.19
N ALA A 126 7.00 6.05 14.60
CA ALA A 126 7.14 5.39 13.31
C ALA A 126 6.90 3.86 13.35
N SER A 127 7.12 3.22 14.50
CA SER A 127 6.98 1.77 14.70
C SER A 127 5.68 1.34 15.40
N ALA A 128 4.77 2.27 15.67
CA ALA A 128 3.49 1.99 16.30
C ALA A 128 2.62 1.07 15.44
N ASN A 129 2.06 0.02 16.05
CA ASN A 129 1.27 -0.99 15.34
C ASN A 129 -0.23 -0.65 15.26
N ASN A 130 -0.68 0.33 16.03
CA ASN A 130 -2.08 0.73 16.13
C ASN A 130 -2.19 2.19 16.60
N TYR A 131 -3.40 2.74 16.52
CA TYR A 131 -3.69 4.12 16.90
C TYR A 131 -3.36 4.41 18.37
N TYR A 132 -3.61 3.48 19.29
CA TYR A 132 -3.30 3.66 20.71
C TYR A 132 -1.79 3.85 20.94
N GLU A 133 -0.95 3.00 20.37
CA GLU A 133 0.50 3.12 20.44
C GLU A 133 0.99 4.43 19.79
N TYR A 134 0.43 4.76 18.63
CA TYR A 134 0.79 5.97 17.90
C TYR A 134 0.52 7.23 18.72
N ILE A 135 -0.67 7.36 19.32
CA ILE A 135 -1.00 8.53 20.12
C ILE A 135 -0.24 8.55 21.44
N ARG A 136 -0.03 7.39 22.08
CA ARG A 136 0.81 7.31 23.29
C ARG A 136 2.21 7.86 23.01
N ALA A 137 2.76 7.54 21.84
CA ALA A 137 4.06 8.04 21.42
C ALA A 137 4.02 9.52 21.00
N LEU A 138 2.94 10.00 20.37
CA LEU A 138 2.82 11.38 19.86
C LEU A 138 2.48 12.42 20.95
N ALA A 139 1.56 12.10 21.85
CA ALA A 139 0.92 13.06 22.75
C ALA A 139 1.14 12.74 24.24
N GLY A 140 1.79 11.63 24.57
CA GLY A 140 1.95 11.18 25.96
C GLY A 140 0.71 10.49 26.52
N GLU A 141 0.83 9.99 27.75
CA GLU A 141 -0.24 9.29 28.46
C GLU A 141 -1.40 10.22 28.80
N THR A 142 -1.08 11.38 29.35
CA THR A 142 -2.07 12.28 29.94
C THR A 142 -2.99 12.86 28.88
N LEU A 143 -2.45 13.41 27.78
CA LEU A 143 -3.30 13.90 26.69
C LEU A 143 -4.05 12.77 26.00
N GLN A 144 -3.45 11.57 25.91
CA GLN A 144 -4.14 10.41 25.35
C GLN A 144 -5.38 10.07 26.16
N GLU A 145 -5.24 9.91 27.47
CA GLU A 145 -6.35 9.60 28.38
C GLU A 145 -7.41 10.69 28.37
N MET A 146 -6.97 11.96 28.32
CA MET A 146 -7.88 13.08 28.26
C MET A 146 -8.67 13.09 26.95
N PHE A 147 -8.04 13.07 25.76
CA PHE A 147 -8.69 13.44 24.49
C PHE A 147 -8.74 12.37 23.41
N PHE A 148 -7.88 11.35 23.47
CA PHE A 148 -7.65 10.49 22.31
C PHE A 148 -7.99 9.02 22.54
N ILE A 149 -8.68 8.66 23.62
CA ILE A 149 -9.24 7.31 23.80
C ILE A 149 -10.74 7.33 23.51
N LYS A 150 -11.54 7.93 24.40
CA LYS A 150 -13.00 7.81 24.37
C LYS A 150 -13.62 8.38 23.09
N TYR A 151 -13.13 9.53 22.62
CA TYR A 151 -13.67 10.17 21.43
C TYR A 151 -13.47 9.32 20.16
N PRO A 152 -12.25 8.88 19.81
CA PRO A 152 -12.06 7.95 18.69
C PRO A 152 -12.83 6.64 18.85
N GLU A 153 -12.89 6.05 20.04
CA GLU A 153 -13.65 4.80 20.24
C GLU A 153 -15.14 4.98 19.94
N LYS A 154 -15.71 6.11 20.36
CA LYS A 154 -17.10 6.49 20.07
C LYS A 154 -17.34 6.74 18.58
N LEU A 155 -16.45 7.49 17.92
CA LEU A 155 -16.54 7.79 16.48
C LEU A 155 -16.43 6.51 15.62
N TRP A 156 -15.45 5.67 15.92
CA TRP A 156 -15.12 4.49 15.12
C TRP A 156 -15.88 3.22 15.54
N GLY A 157 -16.53 3.22 16.71
CA GLY A 157 -17.27 2.07 17.23
C GLY A 157 -16.37 0.86 17.54
N MET A 158 -15.09 1.08 17.82
CA MET A 158 -14.12 0.02 18.14
C MET A 158 -13.03 0.54 19.07
N SER A 159 -12.31 -0.36 19.73
CA SER A 159 -11.21 0.06 20.60
C SER A 159 -10.08 0.71 19.80
N VAL A 160 -9.47 1.75 20.37
CA VAL A 160 -8.26 2.40 19.85
C VAL A 160 -7.07 1.46 19.70
N LYS A 161 -7.08 0.31 20.39
CA LYS A 161 -6.05 -0.75 20.23
C LYS A 161 -6.27 -1.63 19.00
N SER A 162 -7.47 -1.62 18.43
CA SER A 162 -7.85 -2.36 17.22
C SER A 162 -7.99 -1.46 15.98
N LEU A 163 -7.77 -0.15 16.18
CA LEU A 163 -7.81 0.87 15.15
C LEU A 163 -6.40 1.09 14.59
N ASP A 164 -6.28 1.13 13.27
CA ASP A 164 -5.05 1.43 12.56
C ASP A 164 -4.67 2.92 12.68
N ALA A 165 -3.36 3.22 12.65
CA ALA A 165 -2.85 4.57 12.86
C ALA A 165 -2.71 5.40 11.58
N ASN A 166 -2.80 4.82 10.37
CA ASN A 166 -2.38 5.48 9.13
C ASN A 166 -3.15 6.77 8.77
N TRP A 167 -4.37 6.93 9.29
CA TRP A 167 -5.18 8.13 9.08
C TRP A 167 -4.86 9.25 10.09
N ALA A 168 -4.32 8.91 11.27
CA ALA A 168 -4.11 9.83 12.39
C ALA A 168 -3.10 10.96 12.10
N PRO A 169 -1.93 10.73 11.45
CA PRO A 169 -0.95 11.78 11.16
C PRO A 169 -1.52 12.96 10.34
N LYS A 170 -2.57 12.71 9.54
CA LYS A 170 -3.21 13.74 8.72
C LYS A 170 -4.24 14.56 9.49
N ARG A 171 -4.75 14.05 10.61
CA ARG A 171 -5.90 14.62 11.34
C ARG A 171 -5.55 15.11 12.74
N ILE A 172 -4.49 14.60 13.36
CA ILE A 172 -4.13 14.90 14.75
C ILE A 172 -2.79 15.62 14.77
N LYS A 173 -2.77 16.83 15.34
CA LYS A 173 -1.56 17.64 15.56
C LYS A 173 -1.69 18.38 16.88
N ILE A 174 -0.59 18.43 17.65
CA ILE A 174 -0.45 19.34 18.78
C ILE A 174 0.18 20.64 18.25
N ARG A 175 -0.53 21.76 18.38
CA ARG A 175 -0.10 23.06 17.83
C ARG A 175 0.71 23.88 18.86
N GLU A 176 1.46 24.86 18.36
CA GLU A 176 2.16 25.79 19.24
C GLU A 176 1.20 26.81 19.88
N LYS A 177 0.26 27.35 19.10
CA LYS A 177 -0.67 28.41 19.51
C LYS A 177 -2.11 28.07 19.17
N SER A 178 -3.05 28.76 19.80
CA SER A 178 -4.46 28.70 19.42
C SER A 178 -4.68 29.33 18.03
N GLY A 179 -5.57 28.74 17.24
CA GLY A 179 -5.82 29.14 15.87
C GLY A 179 -7.04 28.43 15.28
N PRO A 180 -7.55 28.90 14.13
CA PRO A 180 -8.74 28.34 13.51
C PRO A 180 -8.51 26.89 13.08
N PHE A 181 -9.60 26.13 12.91
CA PHE A 181 -9.59 24.70 12.63
C PHE A 181 -8.73 24.36 11.40
N PHE A 182 -8.84 25.13 10.32
CA PHE A 182 -8.01 25.03 9.11
C PHE A 182 -6.97 26.15 9.02
N GLU A 183 -6.17 26.32 10.07
CA GLU A 183 -5.10 27.33 10.11
C GLU A 183 -4.13 27.20 8.92
N GLY A 184 -3.82 28.35 8.32
CA GLY A 184 -2.91 28.44 7.16
C GLY A 184 -3.54 28.03 5.82
N GLN A 185 -4.84 27.75 5.78
CA GLN A 185 -5.56 27.37 4.57
C GLN A 185 -6.60 28.43 4.20
N TRP A 186 -6.90 28.54 2.90
CA TRP A 186 -8.13 29.21 2.50
C TRP A 186 -9.33 28.41 3.03
N SER A 187 -10.35 29.09 3.56
CA SER A 187 -11.50 28.47 4.22
C SER A 187 -12.77 29.29 3.93
N ALA A 188 -13.83 28.61 3.50
CA ALA A 188 -15.11 29.21 3.18
C ALA A 188 -16.26 28.22 3.35
N VAL A 189 -17.47 28.79 3.39
CA VAL A 189 -18.74 28.07 3.31
C VAL A 189 -19.50 28.52 2.06
N GLY A 190 -20.47 27.73 1.61
CA GLY A 190 -21.39 28.19 0.59
C GLY A 190 -22.36 29.23 1.16
N ASN A 191 -22.80 30.21 0.36
CA ASN A 191 -23.68 31.27 0.84
C ASN A 191 -24.94 30.74 1.55
N GLU A 192 -25.53 29.68 1.02
CA GLU A 192 -26.70 29.00 1.60
C GLU A 192 -26.36 27.54 1.99
N GLY A 193 -25.15 27.31 2.49
CA GLY A 193 -24.67 25.95 2.82
C GLY A 193 -23.88 25.30 1.68
N SER A 194 -23.21 24.19 1.99
CA SER A 194 -22.29 23.51 1.08
C SER A 194 -22.94 23.01 -0.22
N GLY A 195 -24.24 22.71 -0.18
CA GLY A 195 -25.04 22.31 -1.33
C GLY A 195 -25.17 23.39 -2.40
N THR A 196 -25.00 24.67 -2.06
CA THR A 196 -25.03 25.79 -3.03
C THR A 196 -24.06 25.55 -4.20
N ILE A 197 -22.86 25.06 -3.89
CA ILE A 197 -21.82 24.76 -4.90
C ILE A 197 -22.20 23.55 -5.75
N LEU A 198 -22.84 22.54 -5.14
CA LEU A 198 -23.22 21.30 -5.82
C LEU A 198 -24.45 21.48 -6.71
N GLU A 199 -25.39 22.31 -6.31
CA GLU A 199 -26.52 22.73 -7.15
C GLU A 199 -26.01 23.57 -8.33
N ASN A 200 -25.04 24.46 -8.12
CA ASN A 200 -24.39 25.19 -9.23
C ASN A 200 -23.68 24.23 -10.21
N LEU A 201 -22.94 23.23 -9.70
CA LEU A 201 -22.33 22.20 -10.54
C LEU A 201 -23.36 21.40 -11.34
N LYS A 202 -24.49 21.03 -10.72
CA LYS A 202 -25.59 20.36 -11.40
C LYS A 202 -26.12 21.20 -12.55
N ASP A 203 -26.35 22.49 -12.33
CA ASP A 203 -26.82 23.39 -13.37
C ASP A 203 -25.81 23.51 -14.52
N LYS A 204 -24.51 23.62 -14.20
CA LYS A 204 -23.43 23.61 -15.19
C LYS A 204 -23.37 22.31 -16.01
N VAL A 205 -23.50 21.16 -15.35
CA VAL A 205 -23.55 19.84 -16.01
C VAL A 205 -24.72 19.78 -16.99
N LEU A 206 -25.91 20.22 -16.57
CA LEU A 206 -27.10 20.25 -17.42
C LEU A 206 -26.94 21.23 -18.60
N GLN A 207 -26.36 22.41 -18.35
CA GLN A 207 -26.09 23.43 -19.37
C GLN A 207 -25.13 22.93 -20.46
N LEU A 208 -24.13 22.12 -20.08
CA LEU A 208 -23.20 21.49 -21.03
C LEU A 208 -23.76 20.21 -21.70
N GLY A 209 -25.04 19.86 -21.45
CA GLY A 209 -25.72 18.73 -22.08
C GLY A 209 -25.47 17.38 -21.39
N GLY A 210 -24.97 17.39 -20.15
CA GLY A 210 -24.92 16.20 -19.30
C GLY A 210 -26.32 15.74 -18.88
N VAL A 211 -26.45 14.45 -18.60
CA VAL A 211 -27.73 13.85 -18.13
C VAL A 211 -27.59 13.44 -16.67
N ILE A 212 -28.55 13.84 -15.82
CA ILE A 212 -28.61 13.43 -14.42
C ILE A 212 -29.91 12.67 -14.18
N ARG A 213 -29.81 11.39 -13.84
CA ARG A 213 -30.96 10.50 -13.58
C ARG A 213 -31.18 10.38 -12.08
N LEU A 214 -32.10 11.20 -11.56
CA LEU A 214 -32.49 11.22 -10.15
C LEU A 214 -33.56 10.15 -9.85
N ASN A 215 -33.68 9.76 -8.58
CA ASN A 215 -34.59 8.72 -8.11
C ASN A 215 -34.40 7.38 -8.86
N GLU A 216 -33.19 7.09 -9.33
CA GLU A 216 -32.89 5.89 -10.10
C GLU A 216 -31.85 5.05 -9.34
N THR A 217 -32.31 3.92 -8.81
CA THR A 217 -31.49 3.00 -8.01
C THR A 217 -30.90 1.96 -8.93
N ILE A 218 -29.57 1.80 -8.91
CA ILE A 218 -28.89 0.69 -9.56
C ILE A 218 -29.17 -0.56 -8.74
N GLU A 219 -29.66 -1.62 -9.39
CA GLU A 219 -30.00 -2.88 -8.73
C GLU A 219 -28.92 -3.93 -8.99
N ARG A 220 -28.29 -3.90 -10.18
CA ARG A 220 -27.22 -4.85 -10.55
C ARG A 220 -26.36 -4.32 -11.70
N ILE A 221 -25.09 -4.71 -11.72
CA ILE A 221 -24.15 -4.49 -12.82
C ILE A 221 -23.77 -5.83 -13.43
N LEU A 222 -23.89 -5.96 -14.76
CA LEU A 222 -23.61 -7.19 -15.49
C LEU A 222 -22.30 -7.11 -16.28
N LEU A 223 -21.44 -8.09 -16.08
CA LEU A 223 -20.16 -8.21 -16.76
C LEU A 223 -20.24 -9.20 -17.94
N ARG A 224 -19.53 -8.87 -19.03
CA ARG A 224 -19.22 -9.78 -20.13
C ARG A 224 -17.73 -9.67 -20.43
N ASN A 225 -16.98 -10.77 -20.28
CA ASN A 225 -15.52 -10.80 -20.42
C ASN A 225 -14.80 -9.73 -19.57
N GLN A 226 -15.08 -9.68 -18.26
CA GLN A 226 -14.50 -8.69 -17.33
C GLN A 226 -14.80 -7.22 -17.68
N ARG A 227 -15.79 -6.95 -18.52
CA ARG A 227 -16.20 -5.60 -18.89
C ARG A 227 -17.67 -5.38 -18.55
N ILE A 228 -18.03 -4.22 -18.00
CA ILE A 228 -19.43 -3.85 -17.76
C ILE A 228 -20.14 -3.74 -19.10
N SER A 229 -21.19 -4.56 -19.23
CA SER A 229 -22.05 -4.65 -20.42
C SER A 229 -23.43 -4.04 -20.18
N THR A 230 -23.93 -4.11 -18.95
CA THR A 230 -25.23 -3.53 -18.59
C THR A 230 -25.21 -2.98 -17.16
N ILE A 231 -25.79 -1.80 -16.98
CA ILE A 231 -26.15 -1.24 -15.68
C ILE A 231 -27.69 -1.35 -15.58
N ALA A 232 -28.18 -2.24 -14.72
CA ALA A 232 -29.60 -2.46 -14.49
C ALA A 232 -30.08 -1.58 -13.33
N THR A 233 -31.12 -0.81 -13.57
CA THR A 233 -31.74 0.08 -12.58
C THR A 233 -33.23 -0.24 -12.42
N ASN A 234 -33.84 0.26 -11.35
CA ASN A 234 -35.28 0.15 -11.12
C ASN A 234 -36.15 0.84 -12.21
N LYS A 235 -35.55 1.61 -13.11
CA LYS A 235 -36.24 2.32 -14.20
C LYS A 235 -35.87 1.81 -15.60
N SER A 236 -34.64 1.34 -15.80
CA SER A 236 -34.16 0.97 -17.13
C SER A 236 -32.96 0.03 -17.11
N ASN A 237 -32.69 -0.62 -18.24
CA ASN A 237 -31.43 -1.31 -18.49
C ASN A 237 -30.58 -0.46 -19.43
N ILE A 238 -29.40 -0.06 -18.96
CA ILE A 238 -28.46 0.77 -19.72
C ILE A 238 -27.39 -0.15 -20.32
N ASN A 239 -27.38 -0.28 -21.64
CA ASN A 239 -26.34 -1.02 -22.36
C ASN A 239 -25.07 -0.18 -22.48
N VAL A 240 -23.94 -0.75 -22.06
CA VAL A 240 -22.62 -0.11 -22.06
C VAL A 240 -21.80 -0.68 -23.22
N ASN A 241 -21.43 0.18 -24.18
CA ASN A 241 -20.71 -0.23 -25.39
C ASN A 241 -19.21 -0.42 -25.12
N SER A 242 -18.46 -0.90 -26.12
CA SER A 242 -17.02 -1.23 -26.00
C SER A 242 -16.10 -0.03 -25.74
N ASN A 243 -16.53 1.20 -26.04
CA ASN A 243 -15.75 2.42 -25.83
C ASN A 243 -16.26 3.26 -24.65
N ASP A 244 -17.34 2.82 -24.01
CA ASP A 244 -17.94 3.56 -22.90
C ASP A 244 -17.17 3.28 -21.60
N VAL A 245 -17.14 4.25 -20.71
CA VAL A 245 -16.47 4.19 -19.42
C VAL A 245 -17.50 4.29 -18.30
N VAL A 246 -17.32 3.52 -17.24
CA VAL A 246 -18.11 3.58 -16.02
C VAL A 246 -17.23 4.08 -14.89
N ILE A 247 -17.72 5.02 -14.09
CA ILE A 247 -17.01 5.57 -12.94
C ILE A 247 -17.84 5.30 -11.69
N ASN A 248 -17.28 4.48 -10.80
CA ASN A 248 -17.87 4.22 -9.50
C ASN A 248 -17.44 5.28 -8.50
N THR A 249 -18.43 5.94 -7.90
CA THR A 249 -18.23 6.85 -6.76
C THR A 249 -18.87 6.32 -5.46
N THR A 250 -19.45 5.12 -5.52
CA THR A 250 -20.06 4.42 -4.37
C THR A 250 -19.02 3.61 -3.60
N SER A 251 -19.32 3.25 -2.36
CA SER A 251 -18.44 2.46 -1.50
C SER A 251 -18.07 1.11 -2.10
N TYR A 252 -17.02 0.48 -1.55
CA TYR A 252 -16.68 -0.89 -1.92
C TYR A 252 -17.78 -1.89 -1.57
N CYS A 253 -18.51 -1.69 -0.47
CA CYS A 253 -19.65 -2.54 -0.11
C CYS A 253 -20.75 -2.45 -1.18
N THR A 254 -21.17 -1.23 -1.51
CA THR A 254 -22.19 -1.00 -2.55
C THR A 254 -21.72 -1.54 -3.91
N ALA A 255 -20.49 -1.24 -4.32
CA ALA A 255 -19.96 -1.71 -5.60
C ALA A 255 -19.88 -3.24 -5.67
N CYS A 256 -19.41 -3.90 -4.60
CA CYS A 256 -19.37 -5.36 -4.51
C CYS A 256 -20.76 -5.97 -4.58
N ASP A 257 -21.73 -5.43 -3.83
CA ASP A 257 -23.12 -5.90 -3.84
C ASP A 257 -23.73 -5.81 -5.25
N LEU A 258 -23.54 -4.67 -5.92
CA LEU A 258 -24.03 -4.45 -7.29
C LEU A 258 -23.36 -5.39 -8.32
N LEU A 259 -22.12 -5.82 -8.07
CA LEU A 259 -21.35 -6.72 -8.92
C LEU A 259 -21.51 -8.21 -8.54
N GLY A 260 -22.22 -8.52 -7.45
CA GLY A 260 -22.31 -9.88 -6.90
C GLY A 260 -20.98 -10.41 -6.33
N LYS A 261 -20.13 -9.51 -5.83
CA LYS A 261 -18.86 -9.81 -5.16
C LYS A 261 -19.02 -9.61 -3.65
N THR A 262 -18.06 -10.07 -2.86
CA THR A 262 -18.03 -9.91 -1.39
C THR A 262 -16.83 -9.11 -0.94
N THR A 263 -16.97 -8.34 0.13
CA THR A 263 -15.86 -7.64 0.79
C THR A 263 -16.02 -7.68 2.31
N ASN A 264 -14.90 -7.66 3.04
CA ASN A 264 -14.88 -7.50 4.49
C ASN A 264 -14.61 -6.05 4.92
N LEU A 265 -14.46 -5.13 3.96
CA LEU A 265 -14.38 -3.70 4.23
C LEU A 265 -15.67 -3.23 4.90
N LYS A 266 -15.55 -2.23 5.77
CA LYS A 266 -16.69 -1.72 6.55
C LYS A 266 -16.70 -0.20 6.59
N TYR A 267 -17.88 0.36 6.75
CA TYR A 267 -18.08 1.79 6.89
C TYR A 267 -18.92 2.04 8.15
N ARG A 268 -18.66 3.16 8.83
CA ARG A 268 -19.56 3.69 9.85
C ARG A 268 -20.63 4.52 9.17
N GLY A 269 -21.87 4.30 9.59
CA GLY A 269 -22.98 5.19 9.29
C GLY A 269 -23.00 6.38 10.24
N VAL A 270 -23.76 7.39 9.86
CA VAL A 270 -24.05 8.58 10.67
C VAL A 270 -25.54 8.85 10.66
N THR A 271 -26.11 9.03 11.83
CA THR A 271 -27.45 9.59 12.02
C THR A 271 -27.28 11.03 12.49
N LEU A 272 -27.84 11.96 11.71
CA LEU A 272 -27.90 13.38 12.02
C LEU A 272 -29.26 13.69 12.63
N VAL A 273 -29.26 14.19 13.84
CA VAL A 273 -30.46 14.73 14.49
C VAL A 273 -30.33 16.25 14.49
N TYR A 274 -31.26 16.93 13.85
CA TYR A 274 -31.35 18.38 13.84
C TYR A 274 -32.38 18.84 14.86
N LEU A 275 -32.05 19.82 15.68
CA LEU A 275 -32.99 20.50 16.57
C LEU A 275 -33.06 21.97 16.18
N ALA A 276 -34.28 22.48 15.95
CA ALA A 276 -34.52 23.90 15.76
C ALA A 276 -34.67 24.57 17.13
N VAL A 277 -33.77 25.48 17.48
CA VAL A 277 -33.65 26.09 18.81
C VAL A 277 -33.92 27.59 18.72
N LYS A 278 -34.84 28.10 19.54
CA LYS A 278 -35.21 29.53 19.66
C LYS A 278 -34.21 30.34 20.49
N ASN A 279 -32.93 30.10 20.25
CA ASN A 279 -31.81 30.82 20.82
C ASN A 279 -30.63 30.61 19.88
N ALA A 280 -30.02 31.66 19.35
CA ALA A 280 -28.84 31.54 18.49
C ALA A 280 -27.56 31.32 19.32
N ASP A 281 -27.51 31.85 20.55
CA ASP A 281 -26.32 31.81 21.39
C ASP A 281 -26.31 30.54 22.27
N VAL A 282 -26.01 29.41 21.64
CA VAL A 282 -25.90 28.11 22.34
C VAL A 282 -24.46 27.76 22.72
N PHE A 283 -23.50 28.13 21.87
CA PHE A 283 -22.08 27.86 22.09
C PHE A 283 -21.35 29.07 22.69
N PRO A 284 -20.16 28.87 23.28
CA PRO A 284 -19.27 30.00 23.59
C PRO A 284 -19.03 30.86 22.35
N GLU A 285 -18.86 32.17 22.56
CA GLU A 285 -18.64 33.13 21.48
C GLU A 285 -17.54 32.66 20.51
N GLY A 286 -17.86 32.63 19.22
CA GLY A 286 -16.94 32.25 18.15
C GLY A 286 -16.76 30.74 17.92
N VAL A 287 -17.40 29.85 18.69
CA VAL A 287 -17.31 28.39 18.51
C VAL A 287 -18.41 27.89 17.56
N ASP A 288 -18.04 27.15 16.52
CA ASP A 288 -18.97 26.66 15.51
C ASP A 288 -19.42 25.21 15.74
N PHE A 289 -18.57 24.40 16.37
CA PHE A 289 -18.88 23.01 16.68
C PHE A 289 -18.10 22.48 17.89
N VAL A 290 -18.71 21.50 18.57
CA VAL A 290 -18.23 20.95 19.83
C VAL A 290 -18.15 19.43 19.75
N TYR A 291 -17.04 18.86 20.22
CA TYR A 291 -16.78 17.42 20.29
C TYR A 291 -17.07 16.88 21.69
N ILE A 292 -17.73 15.71 21.76
CA ILE A 292 -18.21 15.11 23.00
C ILE A 292 -17.81 13.63 23.06
N ASP A 293 -17.05 13.29 24.09
CA ASP A 293 -16.46 11.97 24.26
C ASP A 293 -17.08 11.11 25.37
N ASP A 294 -18.07 11.64 26.10
CA ASP A 294 -18.81 10.86 27.09
C ASP A 294 -19.54 9.69 26.40
N PRO A 295 -19.25 8.43 26.76
CA PRO A 295 -19.89 7.26 26.16
C PRO A 295 -21.38 7.12 26.51
N LYS A 296 -21.89 7.85 27.50
CA LYS A 296 -23.32 7.87 27.87
C LYS A 296 -24.16 8.80 26.99
N ILE A 297 -23.51 9.73 26.29
CA ILE A 297 -24.14 10.64 25.35
C ILE A 297 -24.05 10.02 23.95
N HIS A 298 -25.13 10.02 23.17
CA HIS A 298 -25.14 9.34 21.87
C HIS A 298 -24.32 10.06 20.82
N PHE A 299 -24.46 11.38 20.73
CA PHE A 299 -23.79 12.19 19.71
C PHE A 299 -22.32 12.43 20.04
N ASN A 300 -21.47 12.31 19.02
CA ASN A 300 -20.04 12.60 19.09
C ASN A 300 -19.74 14.09 18.80
N ARG A 301 -20.60 14.78 18.06
CA ARG A 301 -20.40 16.19 17.70
C ARG A 301 -21.72 16.95 17.64
N ILE A 302 -21.71 18.20 18.09
CA ILE A 302 -22.79 19.17 17.85
C ILE A 302 -22.20 20.29 16.98
N SER A 303 -22.95 20.74 15.98
CA SER A 303 -22.55 21.84 15.10
C SER A 303 -23.69 22.82 14.86
N ASP A 304 -23.38 24.11 14.83
CA ASP A 304 -24.36 25.18 14.61
C ASP A 304 -24.50 25.46 13.11
N GLN A 305 -25.69 25.27 12.53
CA GLN A 305 -25.92 25.53 11.11
C GLN A 305 -25.83 27.01 10.72
N ASN A 306 -25.95 27.96 11.66
CA ASN A 306 -25.65 29.37 11.43
C ASN A 306 -24.17 29.59 11.05
N SER A 307 -23.28 28.70 11.48
CA SER A 307 -21.87 28.79 11.14
C SER A 307 -21.57 28.41 9.69
N PHE A 308 -22.46 27.68 9.00
CA PHE A 308 -22.20 27.12 7.67
C PHE A 308 -22.94 27.85 6.54
N VAL A 309 -23.40 29.07 6.80
CA VAL A 309 -24.05 29.95 5.83
C VAL A 309 -23.43 31.35 5.91
N ARG A 310 -23.69 32.17 4.89
CA ARG A 310 -23.24 33.57 4.86
C ARG A 310 -24.07 34.46 5.79
N GLU A 311 -25.38 34.34 5.72
CA GLU A 311 -26.33 35.16 6.48
C GLU A 311 -27.01 34.28 7.55
N PRO A 312 -26.49 34.24 8.79
CA PRO A 312 -27.06 33.46 9.88
C PRO A 312 -28.35 34.10 10.43
N GLU A 313 -29.20 33.28 11.05
CA GLU A 313 -30.32 33.79 11.85
C GLU A 313 -29.82 34.31 13.20
N LEU A 314 -30.39 35.42 13.67
CA LEU A 314 -29.92 36.11 14.89
C LEU A 314 -30.64 35.66 16.16
N GLU A 315 -31.91 35.23 16.04
CA GLU A 315 -32.76 34.90 17.20
C GLU A 315 -32.95 33.38 17.38
N SER A 316 -32.44 32.58 16.44
CA SER A 316 -32.59 31.13 16.45
C SER A 316 -31.45 30.44 15.73
N THR A 317 -31.28 29.15 16.01
CA THR A 317 -30.36 28.29 15.27
C THR A 317 -30.94 26.91 14.99
N ILE A 318 -30.32 26.19 14.07
CA ILE A 318 -30.50 24.75 13.91
C ILE A 318 -29.20 24.08 14.34
N LEU A 319 -29.28 23.25 15.38
CA LEU A 319 -28.15 22.45 15.84
C LEU A 319 -28.19 21.08 15.18
N CYS A 320 -27.06 20.64 14.63
CA CYS A 320 -26.88 19.32 14.06
C CYS A 320 -26.06 18.44 15.01
N PHE A 321 -26.71 17.41 15.54
CA PHE A 321 -26.14 16.38 16.41
C PHE A 321 -25.73 15.19 15.55
N GLU A 322 -24.43 14.91 15.48
CA GLU A 322 -23.86 13.81 14.72
C GLU A 322 -23.66 12.58 15.61
N ILE A 323 -24.29 11.47 15.21
CA ILE A 323 -24.26 10.19 15.93
C ILE A 323 -23.75 9.12 14.98
N THR A 324 -22.54 8.62 15.21
CA THR A 324 -22.02 7.49 14.41
C THR A 324 -22.64 6.16 14.85
N TYR A 325 -22.86 5.27 13.89
CA TYR A 325 -23.39 3.92 14.14
C TYR A 325 -22.82 2.88 13.18
N SER A 326 -22.95 1.61 13.56
CA SER A 326 -22.59 0.43 12.80
C SER A 326 -23.88 -0.30 12.44
N GLN A 327 -23.95 -0.87 11.25
CA GLN A 327 -25.12 -1.64 10.84
C GLN A 327 -25.44 -2.74 11.87
N GLY A 328 -26.69 -2.79 12.30
CA GLY A 328 -27.21 -3.72 13.31
C GLY A 328 -27.00 -3.31 14.77
N ASP A 329 -26.38 -2.17 15.06
CA ASP A 329 -26.22 -1.71 16.45
C ASP A 329 -27.50 -1.07 17.02
N GLN A 330 -27.45 -0.64 18.29
CA GLN A 330 -28.57 -0.02 18.98
C GLN A 330 -29.04 1.28 18.31
N ILE A 331 -28.14 2.10 17.79
CA ILE A 331 -28.49 3.36 17.13
C ILE A 331 -29.09 3.08 15.75
N ASP A 332 -28.56 2.10 15.02
CA ASP A 332 -29.10 1.67 13.73
C ASP A 332 -30.56 1.20 13.85
N SER A 333 -30.86 0.46 14.93
CA SER A 333 -32.18 -0.12 15.16
C SER A 333 -33.17 0.81 15.88
N MET A 334 -32.74 2.00 16.32
CA MET A 334 -33.57 2.92 17.09
C MET A 334 -34.58 3.67 16.21
N GLU A 335 -35.83 3.72 16.67
CA GLU A 335 -36.87 4.53 16.02
C GLU A 335 -36.52 6.04 16.09
N PRO A 336 -36.68 6.80 14.99
CA PRO A 336 -36.30 8.22 14.95
C PRO A 336 -36.89 9.08 16.07
N SER A 337 -38.14 8.83 16.47
CA SER A 337 -38.79 9.57 17.56
C SER A 337 -38.15 9.31 18.93
N SER A 338 -37.72 8.06 19.18
CA SER A 338 -37.03 7.69 20.41
C SER A 338 -35.64 8.30 20.45
N LEU A 339 -34.93 8.27 19.32
CA LEU A 339 -33.61 8.90 19.19
C LEU A 339 -33.68 10.41 19.44
N VAL A 340 -34.66 11.11 18.86
CA VAL A 340 -34.88 12.53 19.12
C VAL A 340 -35.11 12.80 20.60
N LYS A 341 -35.94 11.99 21.26
CA LYS A 341 -36.22 12.13 22.69
C LYS A 341 -34.93 12.00 23.52
N GLU A 342 -34.14 10.96 23.29
CA GLU A 342 -32.89 10.73 24.02
C GLU A 342 -31.85 11.83 23.74
N VAL A 343 -31.75 12.31 22.49
CA VAL A 343 -30.87 13.44 22.14
C VAL A 343 -31.28 14.72 22.88
N LYS A 344 -32.58 15.02 23.00
CA LYS A 344 -33.06 16.18 23.76
C LYS A 344 -32.71 16.07 25.24
N GLU A 345 -33.00 14.92 25.86
CA GLU A 345 -32.69 14.67 27.28
C GLU A 345 -31.18 14.80 27.56
N GLN A 346 -30.35 14.21 26.68
CA GLN A 346 -28.90 14.31 26.76
C GLN A 346 -28.40 15.75 26.54
N PHE A 347 -28.95 16.47 25.57
CA PHE A 347 -28.57 17.86 25.30
C PHE A 347 -28.88 18.79 26.49
N MET A 348 -30.05 18.63 27.11
CA MET A 348 -30.41 19.34 28.35
C MET A 348 -29.44 19.02 29.49
N SER A 349 -28.98 17.77 29.60
CA SER A 349 -28.05 17.36 30.66
C SER A 349 -26.63 17.96 30.57
N LEU A 350 -26.29 18.55 29.42
CA LEU A 350 -25.01 19.23 29.19
C LEU A 350 -25.02 20.72 29.59
N ASP A 351 -26.14 21.21 30.18
CA ASP A 351 -26.35 22.60 30.59
C ASP A 351 -26.18 23.64 29.45
N MET A 352 -26.29 23.20 28.19
CA MET A 352 -26.13 24.07 27.00
C MET A 352 -27.40 24.85 26.65
N ILE A 353 -28.56 24.36 27.11
CA ILE A 353 -29.83 25.07 27.05
C ILE A 353 -30.57 24.87 28.38
N SER A 354 -31.32 25.88 28.79
CA SER A 354 -31.96 25.92 30.12
C SER A 354 -33.39 25.39 30.15
N ASP A 355 -34.06 25.29 28.99
CA ASP A 355 -35.45 24.87 28.88
C ASP A 355 -35.71 24.13 27.56
N GLU A 356 -36.36 22.96 27.63
CA GLU A 356 -36.77 22.18 26.44
C GLU A 356 -37.75 22.97 25.56
N SER A 357 -38.52 23.91 26.12
CA SER A 357 -39.46 24.75 25.38
C SER A 357 -38.80 25.61 24.28
N LEU A 358 -37.48 25.79 24.35
CA LEU A 358 -36.67 26.44 23.32
C LEU A 358 -36.53 25.58 22.06
N ILE A 359 -36.73 24.26 22.15
CA ILE A 359 -36.65 23.35 21.01
C ILE A 359 -38.00 23.30 20.30
N ALA A 360 -38.07 23.95 19.13
CA ALA A 360 -39.29 24.11 18.35
C ALA A 360 -39.65 22.86 17.53
N ASP A 361 -38.67 22.19 16.93
CA ASP A 361 -38.87 21.07 16.02
C ASP A 361 -37.61 20.20 15.94
N ALA A 362 -37.74 18.99 15.40
CA ALA A 362 -36.65 18.06 15.19
C ALA A 362 -36.73 17.32 13.84
N LYS A 363 -35.58 17.03 13.23
CA LYS A 363 -35.47 16.25 12.00
C LYS A 363 -34.36 15.22 12.11
N VAL A 364 -34.59 14.03 11.57
CA VAL A 364 -33.58 12.95 11.56
C VAL A 364 -33.21 12.63 10.12
N VAL A 365 -31.91 12.53 9.84
CA VAL A 365 -31.37 12.07 8.56
C VAL A 365 -30.37 10.96 8.84
N LYS A 366 -30.53 9.82 8.15
CA LYS A 366 -29.68 8.65 8.33
C LYS A 366 -28.85 8.38 7.09
N LEU A 367 -27.54 8.22 7.28
CA LEU A 367 -26.55 8.00 6.25
C LEU A 367 -25.84 6.67 6.55
N PRO A 368 -25.98 5.64 5.71
CA PRO A 368 -25.49 4.28 6.02
C PRO A 368 -23.97 4.14 5.94
N GLU A 369 -23.32 4.91 5.07
CA GLU A 369 -21.88 4.79 4.82
C GLU A 369 -21.27 6.19 4.71
N VAL A 370 -20.50 6.57 5.72
CA VAL A 370 -19.86 7.90 5.81
C VAL A 370 -18.36 7.77 6.06
N TYR A 371 -17.95 7.01 7.09
CA TYR A 371 -16.54 6.89 7.44
C TYR A 371 -16.00 5.48 7.12
N PRO A 372 -14.97 5.32 6.25
CA PRO A 372 -14.28 4.05 6.05
C PRO A 372 -13.62 3.56 7.36
N MET A 373 -13.83 2.29 7.75
CA MET A 373 -13.33 1.77 9.02
C MET A 373 -11.90 1.22 8.90
N PHE A 374 -10.94 1.88 9.52
CA PHE A 374 -9.52 1.50 9.50
C PHE A 374 -9.18 0.50 10.62
N PHE A 375 -9.75 -0.71 10.60
CA PHE A 375 -9.40 -1.78 11.57
C PHE A 375 -8.03 -2.40 11.24
N LEU A 376 -7.31 -2.95 12.21
CA LEU A 376 -6.01 -3.59 11.95
C LEU A 376 -6.09 -4.68 10.86
N GLY A 377 -5.28 -4.53 9.81
CA GLY A 377 -5.26 -5.44 8.66
C GLY A 377 -6.27 -5.12 7.56
N TYR A 378 -6.99 -3.98 7.63
CA TYR A 378 -7.90 -3.53 6.57
C TYR A 378 -7.19 -3.38 5.21
N GLU A 379 -5.87 -3.11 5.19
CA GLU A 379 -5.08 -2.93 3.97
C GLU A 379 -5.05 -4.20 3.12
N ASN A 380 -4.99 -5.37 3.76
CA ASN A 380 -5.03 -6.65 3.04
C ASN A 380 -6.39 -6.87 2.39
N GLU A 381 -7.48 -6.55 3.10
CA GLU A 381 -8.84 -6.66 2.58
C GLU A 381 -9.12 -5.59 1.52
N LEU A 382 -8.56 -4.39 1.67
CA LEU A 382 -8.59 -3.32 0.68
C LEU A 382 -7.87 -3.73 -0.59
N ALA A 383 -6.65 -4.27 -0.49
CA ALA A 383 -5.87 -4.74 -1.63
C ALA A 383 -6.61 -5.85 -2.39
N LYS A 384 -7.18 -6.84 -1.68
CA LYS A 384 -7.99 -7.91 -2.28
C LYS A 384 -9.23 -7.36 -2.98
N THR A 385 -10.01 -6.52 -2.30
CA THR A 385 -11.26 -5.95 -2.83
C THR A 385 -10.99 -5.06 -4.03
N LYS A 386 -9.97 -4.19 -3.92
CA LYS A 386 -9.52 -3.31 -4.99
C LYS A 386 -9.07 -4.10 -6.20
N ALA A 387 -8.23 -5.13 -6.04
CA ALA A 387 -7.80 -5.99 -7.15
C ALA A 387 -9.00 -6.61 -7.89
N SER A 388 -10.00 -7.09 -7.14
CA SER A 388 -11.22 -7.69 -7.68
C SER A 388 -12.10 -6.73 -8.49
N ILE A 389 -12.08 -5.43 -8.17
CA ILE A 389 -12.78 -4.37 -8.92
C ILE A 389 -11.92 -3.83 -10.07
N ASP A 390 -10.61 -3.70 -9.86
CA ASP A 390 -9.66 -3.22 -10.86
C ASP A 390 -9.52 -4.17 -12.06
N GLU A 391 -9.90 -5.44 -11.91
CA GLU A 391 -10.13 -6.39 -13.01
C GLU A 391 -11.16 -5.91 -14.04
N ILE A 392 -12.09 -5.03 -13.68
CA ILE A 392 -13.18 -4.62 -14.56
C ILE A 392 -12.70 -3.57 -15.57
N GLU A 393 -12.56 -3.93 -16.84
CA GLU A 393 -11.79 -3.18 -17.83
C GLU A 393 -12.24 -1.71 -18.02
N ASN A 394 -13.55 -1.47 -18.02
CA ASN A 394 -14.13 -0.16 -18.27
C ASN A 394 -14.65 0.54 -17.03
N MET A 395 -14.18 0.15 -15.85
CA MET A 395 -14.55 0.75 -14.58
C MET A 395 -13.35 1.45 -13.96
N TYR A 396 -13.57 2.71 -13.57
CA TYR A 396 -12.70 3.48 -12.69
C TYR A 396 -13.41 3.72 -11.37
N THR A 397 -12.64 3.87 -10.31
CA THR A 397 -13.16 4.10 -8.95
C THR A 397 -12.58 5.41 -8.45
N LEU A 398 -13.44 6.32 -7.99
CA LEU A 398 -13.04 7.66 -7.57
C LEU A 398 -13.90 8.16 -6.43
N GLY A 399 -13.28 8.73 -5.40
CA GLY A 399 -13.97 9.42 -4.31
C GLY A 399 -13.73 8.77 -2.94
N SER A 400 -14.10 9.50 -1.89
CA SER A 400 -13.83 9.14 -0.48
C SER A 400 -14.24 7.70 -0.14
N LEU A 401 -15.53 7.36 -0.36
CA LEU A 401 -16.04 6.03 -0.07
C LEU A 401 -15.48 4.98 -1.03
N ALA A 402 -15.43 5.31 -2.32
CA ALA A 402 -15.04 4.41 -3.39
C ALA A 402 -13.56 3.99 -3.31
N GLU A 403 -12.69 4.87 -2.80
CA GLU A 403 -11.26 4.61 -2.63
C GLU A 403 -10.88 4.22 -1.19
N TYR A 404 -11.88 4.03 -0.30
CA TYR A 404 -11.68 3.73 1.13
C TYR A 404 -10.76 4.76 1.82
N ALA A 405 -10.95 6.04 1.52
CA ALA A 405 -10.07 7.13 1.94
C ALA A 405 -10.84 8.21 2.70
N TYR A 406 -10.35 8.64 3.86
CA TYR A 406 -10.96 9.73 4.62
C TYR A 406 -10.57 11.12 4.05
N SER A 407 -11.22 11.51 2.96
CA SER A 407 -10.83 12.66 2.12
C SER A 407 -11.76 13.87 2.27
N ASP A 408 -11.18 15.07 2.24
CA ASP A 408 -11.88 16.35 2.26
C ASP A 408 -12.26 16.81 0.83
N LEU A 409 -13.09 17.85 0.72
CA LEU A 409 -13.66 18.33 -0.54
C LEU A 409 -12.59 18.70 -1.59
N GLN A 410 -11.52 19.40 -1.21
CA GLN A 410 -10.43 19.79 -2.13
C GLN A 410 -9.79 18.58 -2.82
N VAL A 411 -9.61 17.48 -2.10
CA VAL A 411 -9.06 16.23 -2.65
C VAL A 411 -10.03 15.64 -3.67
N LEU A 412 -11.34 15.68 -3.38
CA LEU A 412 -12.36 15.15 -4.29
C LEU A 412 -12.47 15.95 -5.59
N PHE A 413 -12.34 17.29 -5.51
CA PHE A 413 -12.30 18.16 -6.69
C PHE A 413 -11.02 17.94 -7.50
N SER A 414 -9.85 17.98 -6.86
CA SER A 414 -8.55 17.74 -7.50
C SER A 414 -8.53 16.42 -8.26
N LYS A 415 -8.90 15.32 -7.59
CA LYS A 415 -8.96 13.99 -8.21
C LYS A 415 -9.93 13.89 -9.38
N ALA A 416 -11.06 14.62 -9.32
CA ALA A 416 -12.03 14.66 -10.41
C ALA A 416 -11.47 15.39 -11.64
N ILE A 417 -10.78 16.51 -11.42
CA ILE A 417 -10.07 17.27 -12.48
C ILE A 417 -8.99 16.39 -13.11
N ASP A 418 -8.16 15.75 -12.30
CA ASP A 418 -7.08 14.87 -12.76
C ASP A 418 -7.61 13.70 -13.58
N LEU A 419 -8.66 13.02 -13.10
CA LEU A 419 -9.24 11.91 -13.84
C LEU A 419 -9.88 12.39 -15.16
N ALA A 420 -10.53 13.55 -15.17
CA ALA A 420 -11.07 14.11 -16.41
C ALA A 420 -9.95 14.39 -17.43
N GLU A 421 -8.84 15.00 -17.00
CA GLU A 421 -7.66 15.23 -17.83
C GLU A 421 -7.09 13.91 -18.35
N ILE A 422 -6.91 12.93 -17.46
CA ILE A 422 -6.43 11.59 -17.83
C ILE A 422 -7.34 10.98 -18.88
N LEU A 423 -8.66 10.96 -18.71
CA LEU A 423 -9.61 10.31 -19.62
C LEU A 423 -9.79 11.00 -20.98
N THR A 424 -9.31 12.23 -21.13
CA THR A 424 -9.57 13.08 -22.30
C THR A 424 -8.31 13.53 -23.02
N SER A 425 -7.15 13.39 -22.39
CA SER A 425 -5.86 13.74 -22.98
C SER A 425 -5.69 13.08 -24.38
N PRO A 426 -5.07 13.76 -25.36
CA PRO A 426 -4.66 13.11 -26.61
C PRO A 426 -3.72 11.92 -26.33
N THR A 427 -2.91 12.03 -25.27
CA THR A 427 -2.15 10.89 -24.78
C THR A 427 -3.03 9.86 -24.11
N PHE A 428 -4.26 10.10 -23.64
CA PHE A 428 -5.16 9.03 -23.18
C PHE A 428 -5.48 7.98 -24.24
N LYS A 429 -5.38 8.34 -25.53
CA LYS A 429 -5.53 7.36 -26.62
C LYS A 429 -4.24 6.61 -26.93
N ILE A 430 -3.11 7.17 -26.52
CA ILE A 430 -1.74 6.64 -26.74
C ILE A 430 -1.30 5.87 -25.48
N ASN A 431 -1.30 6.58 -24.35
CA ASN A 431 -1.43 6.18 -22.96
C ASN A 431 -2.91 6.12 -22.54
N LYS A 432 -3.71 5.20 -23.11
CA LYS A 432 -4.80 4.70 -22.25
C LYS A 432 -4.14 4.44 -20.88
N ILE A 433 -4.84 4.61 -19.75
CA ILE A 433 -4.62 3.59 -18.72
C ILE A 433 -5.11 2.35 -19.42
N ASP A 434 -4.21 1.78 -20.20
CA ASP A 434 -4.48 0.62 -20.95
C ASP A 434 -4.46 -0.38 -19.83
N LYS A 435 -5.64 -0.82 -19.41
CA LYS A 435 -5.69 -2.11 -18.75
C LYS A 435 -5.16 -3.20 -19.70
N ALA A 436 -4.92 -2.89 -21.00
CA ALA A 436 -4.08 -3.65 -21.92
C ALA A 436 -2.62 -3.15 -22.06
N ALA A 437 -2.13 -2.18 -21.27
CA ALA A 437 -0.70 -2.09 -20.97
C ALA A 437 -0.46 -3.43 -20.32
N PRO A 438 0.33 -4.30 -20.96
CA PRO A 438 0.40 -5.67 -20.55
C PRO A 438 0.81 -5.63 -19.08
N ARG A 439 -0.10 -6.08 -18.21
CA ARG A 439 0.20 -6.20 -16.79
C ARG A 439 1.56 -6.88 -16.74
N LEU A 440 2.49 -6.36 -15.92
CA LEU A 440 3.78 -7.00 -15.66
C LEU A 440 3.55 -8.30 -14.89
N ASN A 441 2.86 -9.22 -15.57
CA ASN A 441 2.40 -10.51 -15.13
C ASN A 441 3.35 -11.51 -15.80
N PHE A 442 4.62 -11.39 -15.44
CA PHE A 442 5.63 -12.33 -15.86
C PHE A 442 5.46 -13.64 -15.10
N GLU A 443 5.97 -14.72 -15.67
CA GLU A 443 5.93 -16.01 -15.01
C GLU A 443 6.78 -15.98 -13.75
N LYS A 444 6.22 -16.43 -12.62
CA LYS A 444 6.94 -16.55 -11.35
C LYS A 444 7.98 -17.68 -11.36
N ARG A 445 7.86 -18.58 -12.35
CA ARG A 445 8.73 -19.72 -12.57
C ARG A 445 8.97 -19.87 -14.06
N ILE A 446 10.23 -19.93 -14.47
CA ILE A 446 10.64 -20.03 -15.88
C ILE A 446 11.39 -21.34 -16.06
N LEU A 447 10.95 -22.16 -17.02
CA LEU A 447 11.67 -23.37 -17.38
C LEU A 447 12.79 -23.01 -18.36
N LEU A 448 14.03 -23.24 -17.94
CA LEU A 448 15.18 -23.14 -18.82
C LEU A 448 15.77 -24.53 -19.04
N ASN A 449 15.54 -25.07 -20.24
CA ASN A 449 15.83 -26.46 -20.59
C ASN A 449 15.12 -27.44 -19.65
N THR A 450 15.82 -28.02 -18.66
CA THR A 450 15.25 -28.95 -17.67
C THR A 450 15.03 -28.35 -16.28
N ASP A 451 15.50 -27.13 -16.04
CA ASP A 451 15.54 -26.52 -14.71
C ASP A 451 14.50 -25.40 -14.59
N TYR A 452 13.74 -25.41 -13.51
CA TYR A 452 12.85 -24.29 -13.17
C TYR A 452 13.62 -23.23 -12.37
N ILE A 453 13.47 -21.98 -12.79
CA ILE A 453 14.05 -20.80 -12.14
C ILE A 453 12.92 -20.00 -11.51
N GLY A 454 13.02 -19.70 -10.21
CA GLY A 454 12.04 -18.91 -9.47
C GLY A 454 11.65 -19.54 -8.13
N GLN A 455 10.53 -19.10 -7.58
CA GLN A 455 10.10 -19.48 -6.24
C GLN A 455 10.00 -21.01 -6.05
N ASP A 456 10.50 -21.49 -4.91
CA ASP A 456 10.55 -22.90 -4.48
C ASP A 456 11.47 -23.81 -5.29
N HIS A 457 12.36 -23.23 -6.10
CA HIS A 457 13.38 -23.97 -6.83
C HIS A 457 14.79 -23.55 -6.42
N PRO A 458 15.79 -24.45 -6.53
CA PRO A 458 17.18 -24.12 -6.27
C PRO A 458 17.67 -22.99 -7.19
N ALA A 459 18.51 -22.10 -6.67
CA ALA A 459 19.10 -21.00 -7.40
C ALA A 459 19.87 -21.52 -8.62
N TYR A 460 19.62 -20.91 -9.77
CA TYR A 460 20.23 -21.26 -11.05
C TYR A 460 21.61 -20.61 -11.17
N VAL A 461 22.67 -21.40 -11.36
CA VAL A 461 24.05 -20.89 -11.38
C VAL A 461 24.60 -20.83 -12.80
N ILE A 462 25.02 -19.64 -13.21
CA ILE A 462 25.53 -19.31 -14.55
C ILE A 462 27.02 -19.01 -14.45
N ALA A 463 27.84 -19.84 -15.11
CA ALA A 463 29.26 -19.60 -15.29
C ALA A 463 29.47 -18.69 -16.52
N GLU A 464 29.71 -17.40 -16.29
CA GLU A 464 29.99 -16.43 -17.36
C GLU A 464 31.44 -16.56 -17.81
N ILE A 465 31.65 -17.13 -19.00
CA ILE A 465 33.01 -17.23 -19.57
C ILE A 465 33.36 -16.02 -20.42
N GLY A 466 32.36 -15.20 -20.80
CA GLY A 466 32.56 -13.85 -21.33
C GLY A 466 33.69 -13.73 -22.34
N LEU A 467 34.70 -12.91 -22.03
CA LEU A 467 35.92 -12.77 -22.82
C LEU A 467 37.08 -13.67 -22.36
N ASN A 468 36.93 -14.42 -21.25
CA ASN A 468 38.00 -15.23 -20.63
C ASN A 468 38.46 -16.42 -21.49
N HIS A 469 37.80 -16.67 -22.62
CA HIS A 469 38.29 -17.62 -23.62
C HIS A 469 39.44 -17.07 -24.47
N ASN A 470 39.72 -15.76 -24.41
CA ASN A 470 40.82 -15.07 -25.09
C ASN A 470 40.87 -15.34 -26.61
N GLY A 471 39.70 -15.38 -27.27
CA GLY A 471 39.57 -15.77 -28.69
C GLY A 471 39.90 -17.24 -29.02
N SER A 472 40.20 -18.09 -28.03
CA SER A 472 40.68 -19.46 -28.22
C SER A 472 39.60 -20.52 -28.00
N MET A 473 39.30 -21.29 -29.05
CA MET A 473 38.37 -22.43 -28.98
C MET A 473 38.81 -23.50 -27.99
N LYS A 474 40.13 -23.71 -27.83
CA LYS A 474 40.66 -24.68 -26.87
C LYS A 474 40.38 -24.24 -25.43
N ILE A 475 40.51 -22.94 -25.14
CA ILE A 475 40.23 -22.39 -23.81
C ILE A 475 38.73 -22.40 -23.56
N ALA A 476 37.91 -21.95 -24.52
CA ALA A 476 36.45 -21.96 -24.42
C ALA A 476 35.88 -23.36 -24.10
N LYS A 477 36.31 -24.40 -24.83
CA LYS A 477 35.88 -25.79 -24.56
C LYS A 477 36.30 -26.27 -23.16
N ARG A 478 37.51 -25.93 -22.72
CA ARG A 478 37.98 -26.26 -21.36
C ARG A 478 37.17 -25.54 -20.28
N LEU A 479 36.81 -24.29 -20.49
CA LEU A 479 35.93 -23.57 -19.56
C LEU A 479 34.55 -24.23 -19.45
N ILE A 480 34.00 -24.70 -20.58
CA ILE A 480 32.75 -25.48 -20.58
C ILE A 480 32.92 -26.78 -19.78
N ASP A 481 34.01 -27.53 -20.01
CA ASP A 481 34.29 -28.77 -19.27
C ASP A 481 34.38 -28.53 -17.75
N GLU A 482 35.09 -27.48 -17.31
CA GLU A 482 35.23 -27.18 -15.89
C GLU A 482 33.93 -26.63 -15.26
N ALA A 483 33.10 -25.91 -16.01
CA ALA A 483 31.78 -25.49 -15.54
C ALA A 483 30.85 -26.69 -15.29
N VAL A 484 30.90 -27.70 -16.17
CA VAL A 484 30.19 -28.98 -15.97
C VAL A 484 30.71 -29.72 -14.75
N ASN A 485 32.04 -29.83 -14.60
CA ASN A 485 32.66 -30.49 -13.45
C ASN A 485 32.32 -29.81 -12.11
N ALA A 486 32.12 -28.49 -12.12
CA ALA A 486 31.72 -27.71 -10.96
C ALA A 486 30.22 -27.85 -10.63
N GLY A 487 29.40 -28.32 -11.57
CA GLY A 487 27.95 -28.46 -11.42
C GLY A 487 27.17 -27.18 -11.73
N ALA A 488 27.70 -26.30 -12.59
CA ALA A 488 26.97 -25.12 -13.04
C ALA A 488 25.77 -25.53 -13.90
N ASN A 489 24.67 -24.78 -13.81
CA ASN A 489 23.47 -25.04 -14.61
C ASN A 489 23.65 -24.59 -16.07
N ALA A 490 24.39 -23.50 -16.28
CA ALA A 490 24.64 -22.97 -17.61
C ALA A 490 26.02 -22.30 -17.74
N VAL A 491 26.46 -22.19 -18.99
CA VAL A 491 27.59 -21.36 -19.41
C VAL A 491 27.05 -20.20 -20.24
N LYS A 492 27.59 -19.00 -20.04
CA LYS A 492 27.22 -17.81 -20.82
C LYS A 492 28.41 -17.27 -21.62
N LEU A 493 28.14 -16.90 -22.87
CA LEU A 493 29.04 -16.23 -23.81
C LEU A 493 28.63 -14.77 -24.05
N GLN A 494 29.46 -14.00 -24.74
CA GLN A 494 29.12 -12.69 -25.29
C GLN A 494 29.19 -12.73 -26.83
N SER A 495 28.12 -12.33 -27.51
CA SER A 495 28.02 -12.33 -28.98
C SER A 495 27.92 -10.89 -29.46
N TYR A 496 28.87 -10.48 -30.29
CA TYR A 496 28.96 -9.11 -30.79
C TYR A 496 29.79 -9.02 -32.06
N LYS A 497 29.55 -7.99 -32.87
CA LYS A 497 30.52 -7.49 -33.85
C LYS A 497 31.27 -6.32 -33.25
N SER A 498 32.61 -6.35 -33.25
CA SER A 498 33.41 -5.31 -32.55
C SER A 498 33.06 -3.89 -32.99
N HIS A 499 32.73 -3.70 -34.27
CA HIS A 499 32.35 -2.41 -34.85
C HIS A 499 30.92 -1.94 -34.51
N LEU A 500 30.06 -2.83 -34.00
CA LEU A 500 28.73 -2.49 -33.50
C LEU A 500 28.71 -2.33 -31.98
N ARG A 501 29.65 -2.98 -31.27
CA ARG A 501 29.75 -2.94 -29.81
C ARG A 501 30.47 -1.70 -29.28
N VAL A 502 31.57 -1.29 -29.92
CA VAL A 502 32.36 -0.13 -29.48
C VAL A 502 32.81 0.68 -30.69
N ALA A 503 32.87 1.99 -30.53
CA ALA A 503 33.34 2.89 -31.58
C ALA A 503 34.82 2.61 -31.91
N SER A 504 35.13 2.49 -33.20
CA SER A 504 36.50 2.34 -33.70
C SER A 504 37.33 3.62 -33.59
N GLU A 505 36.68 4.79 -33.45
CA GLU A 505 37.30 6.11 -33.36
C GLU A 505 36.59 6.99 -32.30
N GLY A 506 37.31 7.59 -31.35
CA GLY A 506 36.74 8.44 -30.28
C GLY A 506 37.70 8.82 -29.14
N LYS A 507 37.39 9.86 -28.34
CA LYS A 507 38.29 10.44 -27.31
C LYS A 507 38.59 9.55 -26.08
N THR A 508 37.95 8.38 -25.95
CA THR A 508 38.02 7.54 -24.74
C THR A 508 38.34 6.07 -24.99
N SER A 509 38.76 5.67 -26.19
CA SER A 509 38.97 4.24 -26.51
C SER A 509 40.19 3.57 -25.88
N ARG A 510 40.88 4.15 -24.88
CA ARG A 510 42.13 3.58 -24.33
C ARG A 510 41.88 2.82 -23.04
N TYR A 511 41.94 1.49 -23.10
CA TYR A 511 42.15 0.68 -21.92
C TYR A 511 43.61 0.86 -21.48
N VAL A 512 43.83 1.37 -20.26
CA VAL A 512 45.19 1.54 -19.70
C VAL A 512 45.37 0.51 -18.60
N GLU A 513 45.75 -0.71 -18.98
CA GLU A 513 46.27 -1.66 -17.99
C GLU A 513 47.70 -1.25 -17.63
N LYS A 514 47.89 -0.88 -16.36
CA LYS A 514 49.14 -0.31 -15.84
C LYS A 514 50.26 -1.35 -15.64
N VAL A 515 50.17 -2.54 -16.24
CA VAL A 515 51.05 -3.67 -15.91
C VAL A 515 52.05 -4.04 -17.02
N LEU A 516 51.79 -3.74 -18.30
CA LEU A 516 52.66 -4.24 -19.40
C LEU A 516 52.88 -3.28 -20.59
N SER A 517 53.06 -1.98 -20.34
CA SER A 517 53.63 -1.02 -21.32
C SER A 517 52.94 -0.88 -22.69
N THR A 518 51.77 -1.47 -22.91
CA THR A 518 51.06 -1.48 -24.20
C THR A 518 49.69 -0.81 -24.03
N GLN A 519 49.38 0.13 -24.92
CA GLN A 519 48.05 0.77 -24.98
C GLN A 519 47.24 0.00 -26.03
N GLU A 520 46.34 -0.87 -25.59
CA GLU A 520 45.32 -1.49 -26.45
C GLU A 520 44.03 -0.68 -26.32
N THR A 521 43.32 -0.49 -27.43
CA THR A 521 42.01 0.13 -27.43
C THR A 521 40.91 -0.88 -27.12
N ASP A 522 39.77 -0.44 -26.58
CA ASP A 522 38.62 -1.34 -26.35
C ASP A 522 38.21 -2.06 -27.64
N TYR A 523 38.27 -1.38 -28.79
CA TYR A 523 37.98 -1.97 -30.09
C TYR A 523 38.95 -3.10 -30.45
N GLU A 524 40.26 -2.91 -30.26
CA GLU A 524 41.28 -3.93 -30.51
C GLU A 524 41.10 -5.14 -29.59
N MET A 525 40.85 -4.91 -28.30
CA MET A 525 40.55 -5.95 -27.32
C MET A 525 39.32 -6.76 -27.72
N PHE A 526 38.21 -6.09 -28.04
CA PHE A 526 37.00 -6.78 -28.48
C PHE A 526 37.21 -7.52 -29.80
N LYS A 527 38.04 -6.99 -30.72
CA LYS A 527 38.34 -7.62 -32.01
C LYS A 527 39.18 -8.88 -31.85
N LYS A 528 40.18 -8.86 -30.97
CA LYS A 528 41.01 -10.03 -30.61
C LYS A 528 40.18 -11.16 -30.03
N ASN A 529 39.12 -10.83 -29.30
CA ASN A 529 38.26 -11.79 -28.60
C ASN A 529 36.95 -12.11 -29.34
N GLU A 530 36.70 -11.53 -30.51
CA GLU A 530 35.49 -11.78 -31.30
C GLU A 530 35.48 -13.23 -31.82
N LEU A 531 34.42 -13.98 -31.50
CA LEU A 531 34.20 -15.33 -32.04
C LEU A 531 33.47 -15.25 -33.38
N SER A 532 33.93 -16.00 -34.37
CA SER A 532 33.22 -16.16 -35.64
C SER A 532 31.97 -17.03 -35.48
N VAL A 533 31.00 -16.89 -36.38
CA VAL A 533 29.76 -17.71 -36.42
C VAL A 533 30.06 -19.21 -36.39
N ALA A 534 31.09 -19.65 -37.13
CA ALA A 534 31.51 -21.06 -37.15
C ALA A 534 32.02 -21.54 -35.79
N GLN A 535 32.81 -20.70 -35.10
CA GLN A 535 33.30 -20.99 -33.75
C GLN A 535 32.15 -21.03 -32.74
N THR A 536 31.24 -20.06 -32.78
CA THR A 536 30.05 -20.05 -31.92
C THR A 536 29.21 -21.31 -32.13
N LYS A 537 28.93 -21.69 -33.38
CA LYS A 537 28.22 -22.93 -33.72
C LYS A 537 28.89 -24.19 -33.16
N GLU A 538 30.21 -24.25 -33.24
CA GLU A 538 30.99 -25.36 -32.69
C GLU A 538 30.90 -25.42 -31.16
N LEU A 539 30.91 -24.28 -30.45
CA LEU A 539 30.74 -24.23 -29.00
C LEU A 539 29.34 -24.65 -28.56
N PHE A 540 28.28 -24.21 -29.25
CA PHE A 540 26.91 -24.66 -28.99
C PHE A 540 26.75 -26.16 -29.17
N SER A 541 27.36 -26.72 -30.23
CA SER A 541 27.35 -28.17 -30.46
C SER A 541 28.11 -28.92 -29.35
N TYR A 542 29.25 -28.38 -28.91
CA TYR A 542 30.06 -28.96 -27.84
C TYR A 542 29.33 -28.93 -26.48
N ALA A 543 28.71 -27.80 -26.12
CA ALA A 543 27.94 -27.70 -24.88
C ALA A 543 26.75 -28.67 -24.84
N LYS A 544 26.07 -28.85 -25.98
CA LYS A 544 25.00 -29.85 -26.13
C LYS A 544 25.51 -31.28 -25.93
N GLU A 545 26.70 -31.62 -26.46
CA GLU A 545 27.34 -32.93 -26.22
C GLU A 545 27.66 -33.13 -24.73
N LYS A 546 28.05 -32.06 -24.03
CA LYS A 546 28.34 -32.08 -22.59
C LYS A 546 27.11 -32.02 -21.70
N GLY A 547 25.92 -31.80 -22.26
CA GLY A 547 24.67 -31.73 -21.50
C GLY A 547 24.52 -30.47 -20.64
N ILE A 548 25.16 -29.36 -21.01
CA ILE A 548 25.03 -28.07 -20.31
C ILE A 548 24.37 -27.03 -21.21
N THR A 549 23.52 -26.21 -20.61
CA THR A 549 22.89 -25.09 -21.31
C THR A 549 23.96 -24.05 -21.66
N LEU A 550 24.07 -23.70 -22.94
CA LEU A 550 24.91 -22.60 -23.41
C LEU A 550 24.02 -21.54 -24.05
N PHE A 551 24.18 -20.31 -23.60
CA PHE A 551 23.50 -19.15 -24.19
C PHE A 551 24.42 -17.93 -24.21
N SER A 552 23.95 -16.82 -24.77
CA SER A 552 24.79 -15.63 -24.92
C SER A 552 24.05 -14.32 -24.70
N ALA A 553 24.83 -13.28 -24.39
CA ALA A 553 24.37 -11.90 -24.43
C ALA A 553 24.70 -11.28 -25.81
N PRO A 554 23.71 -11.00 -26.66
CA PRO A 554 23.92 -10.22 -27.88
C PRO A 554 24.09 -8.74 -27.55
N PHE A 555 25.06 -8.07 -28.19
CA PHE A 555 25.27 -6.62 -28.06
C PHE A 555 24.79 -5.84 -29.30
N ASP A 556 24.27 -6.55 -30.31
CA ASP A 556 23.78 -5.97 -31.54
C ASP A 556 22.73 -6.87 -32.21
N ASN A 557 21.98 -6.29 -33.15
CA ASN A 557 20.88 -6.98 -33.84
C ASN A 557 21.36 -8.15 -34.70
N GLU A 558 22.56 -8.10 -35.28
CA GLU A 558 23.11 -9.19 -36.10
C GLU A 558 23.39 -10.41 -35.21
N SER A 559 23.94 -10.17 -34.02
CA SER A 559 24.20 -11.22 -33.03
C SER A 559 22.91 -11.87 -32.53
N VAL A 560 21.78 -11.16 -32.48
CA VAL A 560 20.47 -11.77 -32.19
C VAL A 560 20.08 -12.76 -33.29
N ASP A 561 20.22 -12.36 -34.57
CA ASP A 561 19.86 -13.19 -35.71
C ASP A 561 20.74 -14.46 -35.76
N GLU A 562 22.06 -14.32 -35.54
CA GLU A 562 22.99 -15.45 -35.46
C GLU A 562 22.62 -16.43 -34.34
N LEU A 563 22.24 -15.93 -33.16
CA LEU A 563 21.84 -16.78 -32.04
C LEU A 563 20.49 -17.47 -32.27
N GLU A 564 19.55 -16.83 -32.97
CA GLU A 564 18.29 -17.46 -33.38
C GLU A 564 18.53 -18.62 -34.36
N GLU A 565 19.41 -18.44 -35.35
CA GLU A 565 19.80 -19.50 -36.30
C GLU A 565 20.44 -20.71 -35.60
N LEU A 566 21.14 -20.48 -34.48
CA LEU A 566 21.73 -21.53 -33.65
C LEU A 566 20.74 -22.21 -32.71
N GLY A 567 19.51 -21.69 -32.60
CA GLY A 567 18.47 -22.25 -31.73
C GLY A 567 18.78 -22.09 -30.25
N VAL A 568 19.28 -20.92 -29.83
CA VAL A 568 19.56 -20.63 -28.42
C VAL A 568 18.31 -20.79 -27.55
N ASP A 569 18.45 -21.29 -26.31
CA ASP A 569 17.32 -21.52 -25.39
C ASP A 569 16.96 -20.29 -24.52
N CYS A 570 17.89 -19.33 -24.39
CA CYS A 570 17.76 -18.15 -23.54
C CYS A 570 18.54 -16.97 -24.11
N TYR A 571 18.13 -15.76 -23.78
CA TYR A 571 18.93 -14.56 -24.01
C TYR A 571 19.31 -13.88 -22.70
N LYS A 572 20.44 -13.17 -22.72
CA LYS A 572 20.83 -12.21 -21.68
C LYS A 572 20.98 -10.83 -22.30
N ILE A 573 20.33 -9.82 -21.72
CA ILE A 573 20.63 -8.42 -22.00
C ILE A 573 21.60 -7.93 -20.93
N ALA A 574 22.76 -7.44 -21.36
CA ALA A 574 23.75 -6.87 -20.48
C ALA A 574 23.24 -5.55 -19.87
N SER A 575 23.78 -5.16 -18.71
CA SER A 575 23.40 -3.89 -18.04
C SER A 575 23.49 -2.67 -18.95
N PHE A 576 24.51 -2.63 -19.83
CA PHE A 576 24.73 -1.54 -20.79
C PHE A 576 23.57 -1.37 -21.79
N ASP A 577 22.88 -2.48 -22.10
CA ASP A 577 21.82 -2.54 -23.10
C ASP A 577 20.41 -2.53 -22.47
N LEU A 578 20.29 -2.39 -21.14
CA LEU A 578 18.98 -2.32 -20.49
C LEU A 578 18.13 -1.15 -21.00
N VAL A 579 18.78 -0.04 -21.36
CA VAL A 579 18.12 1.13 -21.96
C VAL A 579 18.01 1.03 -23.49
N ASN A 580 18.59 0.00 -24.10
CA ASN A 580 18.51 -0.27 -25.54
C ASN A 580 17.20 -1.01 -25.86
N LEU A 581 16.09 -0.28 -25.73
CA LEU A 581 14.74 -0.82 -25.84
C LEU A 581 14.48 -1.53 -27.19
N ARG A 582 15.18 -1.14 -28.26
CA ARG A 582 15.06 -1.79 -29.57
C ARG A 582 15.68 -3.19 -29.61
N LEU A 583 16.83 -3.36 -28.95
CA LEU A 583 17.45 -4.68 -28.81
C LEU A 583 16.59 -5.59 -27.93
N ILE A 584 16.05 -5.05 -26.82
CA ILE A 584 15.14 -5.77 -25.92
C ILE A 584 13.87 -6.20 -26.67
N GLU A 585 13.25 -5.31 -27.44
CA GLU A 585 12.08 -5.62 -28.28
C GLU A 585 12.37 -6.77 -29.26
N LYS A 586 13.50 -6.69 -29.98
CA LYS A 586 13.91 -7.74 -30.94
C LYS A 586 14.08 -9.10 -30.27
N VAL A 587 14.79 -9.14 -29.14
CA VAL A 587 15.00 -10.37 -28.38
C VAL A 587 13.69 -10.89 -27.80
N ALA A 588 12.85 -10.02 -27.24
CA ALA A 588 11.58 -10.41 -26.64
C ALA A 588 10.60 -11.01 -27.66
N LEU A 589 10.58 -10.52 -28.90
CA LEU A 589 9.77 -11.05 -30.01
C LEU A 589 10.10 -12.50 -30.41
N THR A 590 11.27 -13.03 -30.03
CA THR A 590 11.60 -14.46 -30.20
C THR A 590 10.71 -15.37 -29.33
N GLY A 591 10.09 -14.81 -28.28
CA GLY A 591 9.26 -15.54 -27.31
C GLY A 591 10.05 -16.40 -26.31
N LYS A 592 11.39 -16.40 -26.39
CA LYS A 592 12.27 -17.20 -25.52
C LYS A 592 12.52 -16.52 -24.16
N PRO A 593 12.91 -17.29 -23.13
CA PRO A 593 13.35 -16.74 -21.85
C PRO A 593 14.42 -15.64 -21.99
N LEU A 594 14.24 -14.57 -21.22
CA LEU A 594 15.06 -13.38 -21.27
C LEU A 594 15.55 -13.01 -19.87
N ILE A 595 16.86 -12.94 -19.70
CA ILE A 595 17.50 -12.43 -18.48
C ILE A 595 17.91 -10.97 -18.74
N LEU A 596 17.52 -10.04 -17.86
CA LEU A 596 17.91 -8.63 -17.92
C LEU A 596 18.80 -8.29 -16.73
N SER A 597 20.06 -7.92 -16.96
CA SER A 597 20.88 -7.32 -15.89
C SER A 597 20.51 -5.84 -15.70
N THR A 598 20.45 -5.40 -14.44
CA THR A 598 19.94 -4.07 -14.08
C THR A 598 21.02 -3.11 -13.55
N GLY A 599 22.29 -3.38 -13.86
CA GLY A 599 23.37 -2.46 -13.48
C GLY A 599 23.24 -1.13 -14.21
N MET A 600 23.72 -0.05 -13.58
CA MET A 600 23.63 1.33 -14.09
C MET A 600 22.20 1.91 -14.20
N ALA A 601 21.16 1.14 -13.87
CA ALA A 601 19.77 1.55 -14.06
C ALA A 601 19.05 1.89 -12.75
N SER A 602 18.10 2.80 -12.87
CA SER A 602 17.04 3.08 -11.89
C SER A 602 15.90 2.07 -12.00
N LEU A 603 15.05 2.00 -10.97
CA LEU A 603 13.86 1.13 -10.99
C LEU A 603 12.89 1.48 -12.14
N SER A 604 12.80 2.76 -12.52
CA SER A 604 11.98 3.21 -13.65
C SER A 604 12.53 2.73 -15.00
N GLU A 605 13.85 2.72 -15.19
CA GLU A 605 14.45 2.20 -16.44
C GLU A 605 14.29 0.67 -16.54
N VAL A 606 14.32 -0.04 -15.40
CA VAL A 606 13.93 -1.45 -15.35
C VAL A 606 12.47 -1.64 -15.74
N GLU A 607 11.57 -0.78 -15.24
CA GLU A 607 10.15 -0.82 -15.61
C GLU A 607 9.94 -0.58 -17.12
N ASP A 608 10.65 0.37 -17.72
CA ASP A 608 10.57 0.64 -19.17
C ASP A 608 11.00 -0.57 -20.01
N ALA A 609 12.10 -1.24 -19.63
CA ALA A 609 12.54 -2.48 -20.26
C ALA A 609 11.48 -3.59 -20.14
N LEU A 610 10.93 -3.79 -18.94
CA LEU A 610 9.88 -4.78 -18.71
C LEU A 610 8.62 -4.49 -19.52
N ARG A 611 8.21 -3.23 -19.64
CA ARG A 611 7.06 -2.83 -20.47
C ARG A 611 7.26 -3.24 -21.92
N VAL A 612 8.45 -2.99 -22.49
CA VAL A 612 8.78 -3.41 -23.86
C VAL A 612 8.65 -4.92 -24.01
N VAL A 613 9.21 -5.70 -23.09
CA VAL A 613 9.08 -7.17 -23.14
C VAL A 613 7.61 -7.59 -23.08
N ALA A 614 6.85 -7.02 -22.15
CA ALA A 614 5.45 -7.33 -21.97
C ALA A 614 4.61 -6.98 -23.22
N TYR A 615 4.94 -5.91 -23.96
CA TYR A 615 4.27 -5.54 -25.22
C TYR A 615 4.44 -6.58 -26.33
N THR A 616 5.51 -7.36 -26.31
CA THR A 616 5.71 -8.46 -27.27
C THR A 616 4.87 -9.69 -26.96
N GLY A 617 4.23 -9.74 -25.78
CA GLY A 617 3.54 -10.92 -25.26
C GLY A 617 4.47 -11.95 -24.60
N ASN A 618 5.78 -11.70 -24.56
CA ASN A 618 6.72 -12.56 -23.85
C ASN A 618 6.60 -12.35 -22.33
N ARG A 619 6.35 -13.45 -21.60
CA ARG A 619 6.15 -13.46 -20.14
C ARG A 619 7.33 -14.07 -19.39
N GLN A 620 8.37 -14.52 -20.08
CA GLN A 620 9.48 -15.28 -19.52
C GLN A 620 10.68 -14.36 -19.25
N VAL A 621 10.60 -13.56 -18.17
CA VAL A 621 11.64 -12.60 -17.80
C VAL A 621 12.24 -12.88 -16.43
N ILE A 622 13.57 -12.79 -16.35
CA ILE A 622 14.36 -12.87 -15.12
C ILE A 622 15.13 -11.55 -14.99
N LEU A 623 15.13 -10.93 -13.81
CA LEU A 623 15.97 -9.76 -13.53
C LEU A 623 17.23 -10.16 -12.76
N LEU A 624 18.38 -9.55 -13.03
CA LEU A 624 19.55 -9.68 -12.19
C LEU A 624 19.98 -8.33 -11.62
N GLN A 625 19.97 -8.21 -10.30
CA GLN A 625 20.65 -7.10 -9.62
C GLN A 625 22.12 -7.12 -10.00
N CYS A 626 22.69 -5.96 -10.30
CA CYS A 626 24.07 -5.86 -10.72
C CYS A 626 24.65 -4.48 -10.40
N THR A 627 25.94 -4.44 -10.08
CA THR A 627 26.73 -3.21 -10.15
C THR A 627 27.84 -3.43 -11.17
N SER A 628 27.77 -2.70 -12.29
CA SER A 628 28.69 -2.82 -13.42
C SER A 628 30.01 -2.07 -13.17
N SER A 629 30.77 -2.57 -12.19
CA SER A 629 32.12 -2.15 -11.85
C SER A 629 32.98 -3.41 -11.76
N TYR A 630 34.20 -3.38 -12.33
CA TYR A 630 35.03 -4.56 -12.57
C TYR A 630 36.44 -4.33 -12.00
N PRO A 631 36.74 -4.79 -10.76
CA PRO A 631 35.85 -5.47 -9.81
C PRO A 631 34.91 -4.50 -9.07
N CYS A 632 33.75 -5.01 -8.66
CA CYS A 632 32.79 -4.25 -7.86
C CYS A 632 33.20 -4.26 -6.39
N PRO A 633 33.27 -3.10 -5.71
CA PRO A 633 33.40 -3.06 -4.26
C PRO A 633 32.17 -3.70 -3.58
N PRO A 634 32.34 -4.53 -2.53
CA PRO A 634 31.20 -5.15 -1.83
C PRO A 634 30.15 -4.14 -1.36
N THR A 635 30.59 -2.96 -0.92
CA THR A 635 29.72 -1.86 -0.45
C THR A 635 28.80 -1.30 -1.53
N SER A 636 29.09 -1.56 -2.81
CA SER A 636 28.35 -1.03 -3.96
C SER A 636 27.37 -2.04 -4.57
N MET A 637 27.34 -3.30 -4.14
CA MET A 637 26.49 -4.32 -4.79
C MET A 637 24.99 -4.13 -4.50
N ASN A 638 24.66 -3.67 -3.29
CA ASN A 638 23.28 -3.44 -2.84
C ASN A 638 22.32 -4.63 -3.08
N ILE A 639 22.62 -5.79 -2.51
CA ILE A 639 21.80 -7.00 -2.69
C ILE A 639 20.36 -6.89 -2.14
N ARG A 640 20.01 -5.83 -1.40
CA ARG A 640 18.61 -5.52 -1.01
C ARG A 640 17.73 -5.12 -2.20
N ALA A 641 18.33 -4.68 -3.31
CA ALA A 641 17.58 -4.37 -4.52
C ALA A 641 16.88 -5.60 -5.13
N ILE A 642 17.34 -6.82 -4.80
CA ILE A 642 16.66 -8.07 -5.15
C ILE A 642 15.24 -8.07 -4.56
N ASP A 643 15.10 -7.73 -3.27
CA ASP A 643 13.80 -7.67 -2.59
C ASP A 643 12.90 -6.61 -3.22
N THR A 644 13.47 -5.42 -3.48
CA THR A 644 12.76 -4.31 -4.11
C THR A 644 12.19 -4.72 -5.47
N MET A 645 12.99 -5.37 -6.33
CA MET A 645 12.54 -5.80 -7.66
C MET A 645 11.48 -6.90 -7.57
N LYS A 646 11.64 -7.88 -6.66
CA LYS A 646 10.61 -8.91 -6.43
C LYS A 646 9.28 -8.29 -5.98
N GLN A 647 9.31 -7.32 -5.08
CA GLN A 647 8.12 -6.63 -4.59
C GLN A 647 7.49 -5.74 -5.67
N ALA A 648 8.29 -4.95 -6.38
CA ALA A 648 7.83 -4.02 -7.40
C ALA A 648 7.19 -4.74 -8.61
N PHE A 649 7.70 -5.91 -8.96
CA PHE A 649 7.32 -6.61 -10.19
C PHE A 649 6.68 -7.99 -9.93
N ASN A 650 5.80 -8.06 -8.93
CA ASN A 650 4.88 -9.19 -8.68
C ASN A 650 5.55 -10.57 -8.55
N GLN A 651 6.68 -10.62 -7.85
CA GLN A 651 7.40 -11.86 -7.52
C GLN A 651 7.92 -12.64 -8.75
N LEU A 652 8.24 -11.95 -9.85
CA LEU A 652 9.00 -12.57 -10.95
C LEU A 652 10.42 -12.97 -10.47
N PRO A 653 11.10 -13.93 -11.12
CA PRO A 653 12.43 -14.38 -10.71
C PRO A 653 13.48 -13.25 -10.73
N VAL A 654 14.17 -13.06 -9.60
CA VAL A 654 15.22 -12.06 -9.46
C VAL A 654 16.48 -12.70 -8.89
N GLY A 655 17.61 -12.49 -9.55
CA GLY A 655 18.92 -12.99 -9.15
C GLY A 655 19.98 -11.89 -9.00
N LEU A 656 21.24 -12.32 -9.02
CA LEU A 656 22.42 -11.46 -8.93
C LEU A 656 23.40 -11.74 -10.08
N SER A 657 23.93 -10.68 -10.68
CA SER A 657 25.08 -10.69 -11.59
C SER A 657 26.27 -10.07 -10.85
N ASP A 658 27.19 -10.92 -10.38
CA ASP A 658 28.15 -10.57 -9.33
C ASP A 658 29.57 -10.32 -9.87
N HIS A 659 30.06 -9.08 -9.71
CA HIS A 659 31.43 -8.68 -10.07
C HIS A 659 32.34 -8.43 -8.85
N VAL A 660 31.90 -8.78 -7.63
CA VAL A 660 32.73 -8.68 -6.42
C VAL A 660 33.72 -9.84 -6.41
N ILE A 661 34.96 -9.60 -5.96
CA ILE A 661 35.94 -10.69 -5.85
C ILE A 661 35.49 -11.70 -4.78
N GLY A 662 35.50 -12.99 -5.13
CA GLY A 662 35.06 -14.09 -4.27
C GLY A 662 33.57 -14.43 -4.41
N ASP A 663 33.08 -15.29 -3.51
CA ASP A 663 31.73 -15.89 -3.57
C ASP A 663 30.78 -15.37 -2.47
N VAL A 664 31.28 -14.65 -1.47
CA VAL A 664 30.52 -14.20 -0.28
C VAL A 664 29.23 -13.46 -0.63
N VAL A 665 29.28 -12.58 -1.64
CA VAL A 665 28.12 -11.76 -2.03
C VAL A 665 27.07 -12.62 -2.77
N SER A 666 27.52 -13.55 -3.61
CA SER A 666 26.65 -14.54 -4.26
C SER A 666 25.93 -15.43 -3.23
N LEU A 667 26.66 -15.92 -2.21
CA LEU A 667 26.07 -16.70 -1.12
C LEU A 667 25.04 -15.89 -0.31
N ALA A 668 25.37 -14.65 0.04
CA ALA A 668 24.47 -13.77 0.76
C ALA A 668 23.21 -13.43 -0.04
N ALA A 669 23.31 -13.30 -1.36
CA ALA A 669 22.17 -13.04 -2.24
C ALA A 669 21.20 -14.23 -2.27
N VAL A 670 21.69 -15.48 -2.31
CA VAL A 670 20.84 -16.67 -2.20
C VAL A 670 20.09 -16.69 -0.86
N SER A 671 20.75 -16.32 0.25
CA SER A 671 20.08 -16.18 1.55
C SER A 671 18.99 -15.09 1.59
N ARG A 672 19.02 -14.13 0.66
CA ARG A 672 17.93 -13.13 0.45
C ARG A 672 16.90 -13.58 -0.57
N GLY A 673 16.99 -14.81 -1.08
CA GLY A 673 16.09 -15.38 -2.06
C GLY A 673 16.45 -15.03 -3.51
N ALA A 674 17.73 -14.85 -3.85
CA ALA A 674 18.13 -14.76 -5.27
C ALA A 674 17.84 -16.08 -6.01
N ASP A 675 17.10 -16.02 -7.11
CA ASP A 675 16.72 -17.19 -7.91
C ASP A 675 17.80 -17.59 -8.94
N VAL A 676 18.73 -16.66 -9.24
CA VAL A 676 19.81 -16.85 -10.21
C VAL A 676 21.09 -16.21 -9.67
N ILE A 677 22.23 -16.86 -9.90
CA ILE A 677 23.56 -16.30 -9.64
C ILE A 677 24.38 -16.39 -10.94
N GLU A 678 24.79 -15.24 -11.47
CA GLU A 678 25.75 -15.15 -12.57
C GLU A 678 27.11 -14.68 -12.04
N LYS A 679 28.16 -15.43 -12.35
CA LYS A 679 29.53 -15.17 -11.90
C LYS A 679 30.52 -15.41 -13.02
N HIS A 680 31.47 -14.49 -13.20
CA HIS A 680 32.55 -14.70 -14.17
C HIS A 680 33.42 -15.90 -13.79
N PHE A 681 33.86 -16.66 -14.79
CA PHE A 681 34.56 -17.93 -14.64
C PHE A 681 35.81 -17.99 -15.53
N THR A 682 36.94 -18.42 -14.97
CA THR A 682 38.24 -18.52 -15.65
C THR A 682 38.94 -19.83 -15.30
N LEU A 683 39.93 -20.23 -16.12
CA LEU A 683 40.83 -21.33 -15.78
C LEU A 683 41.95 -20.90 -14.82
N ASP A 684 42.38 -19.64 -14.92
CA ASP A 684 43.44 -19.03 -14.11
C ASP A 684 43.21 -17.52 -14.07
N LYS A 685 43.24 -16.90 -12.88
CA LYS A 685 43.06 -15.44 -12.72
C LYS A 685 44.24 -14.62 -13.23
N LYS A 686 45.38 -15.24 -13.51
CA LYS A 686 46.61 -14.61 -14.00
C LYS A 686 46.66 -14.49 -15.53
N MET A 687 45.67 -15.02 -16.24
CA MET A 687 45.58 -14.87 -17.69
C MET A 687 45.34 -13.41 -18.08
N GLU A 688 45.82 -13.03 -19.27
CA GLU A 688 45.64 -11.68 -19.83
C GLU A 688 44.17 -11.44 -20.21
N GLY A 689 43.58 -10.35 -19.74
CA GLY A 689 42.21 -9.97 -20.05
C GLY A 689 41.50 -9.28 -18.87
N PRO A 690 40.47 -8.45 -19.15
CA PRO A 690 39.90 -7.52 -18.17
C PRO A 690 39.16 -8.21 -17.02
N ASP A 691 38.59 -9.41 -17.26
CA ASP A 691 37.68 -10.06 -16.33
C ASP A 691 38.32 -11.21 -15.54
N HIS A 692 39.54 -11.63 -15.87
CA HIS A 692 40.18 -12.78 -15.22
C HIS A 692 40.37 -12.56 -13.71
N ILE A 693 40.74 -11.35 -13.29
CA ILE A 693 41.06 -11.04 -11.89
C ILE A 693 39.85 -11.16 -10.95
N LEU A 694 38.64 -10.89 -11.45
CA LEU A 694 37.40 -10.95 -10.66
C LEU A 694 36.67 -12.29 -10.78
N SER A 695 37.07 -13.12 -11.74
CA SER A 695 36.47 -14.42 -12.02
C SER A 695 36.74 -15.45 -10.93
N LEU A 696 35.92 -16.50 -10.87
CA LEU A 696 36.19 -17.71 -10.08
C LEU A 696 37.00 -18.71 -10.91
N GLU A 697 37.89 -19.43 -10.23
CA GLU A 697 38.58 -20.62 -10.76
C GLU A 697 37.75 -21.91 -10.52
N PRO A 698 38.07 -23.05 -11.15
CA PRO A 698 37.26 -24.28 -11.08
C PRO A 698 36.89 -24.73 -9.66
N ASP A 699 37.87 -24.76 -8.74
CA ASP A 699 37.64 -25.17 -7.35
C ASP A 699 36.77 -24.16 -6.58
N GLU A 700 36.87 -22.88 -6.91
CA GLU A 700 36.08 -21.82 -6.27
C GLU A 700 34.63 -21.86 -6.75
N LEU A 701 34.39 -22.07 -8.05
CA LEU A 701 33.05 -22.24 -8.62
C LEU A 701 32.36 -23.46 -7.99
N LYS A 702 33.06 -24.59 -7.93
CA LYS A 702 32.55 -25.82 -7.30
C LYS A 702 32.21 -25.62 -5.82
N ARG A 703 33.06 -24.92 -5.09
CA ARG A 703 32.83 -24.58 -3.67
C ARG A 703 31.63 -23.64 -3.50
N MET A 704 31.48 -22.64 -4.36
CA MET A 704 30.35 -21.72 -4.32
C MET A 704 29.03 -22.48 -4.53
N ILE A 705 28.96 -23.34 -5.56
CA ILE A 705 27.76 -24.13 -5.86
C ILE A 705 27.43 -25.07 -4.70
N PHE A 706 28.42 -25.76 -4.14
CA PHE A 706 28.22 -26.60 -2.95
C PHE A 706 27.62 -25.82 -1.78
N ASN A 707 28.17 -24.63 -1.48
CA ASN A 707 27.69 -23.78 -0.40
C ASN A 707 26.29 -23.22 -0.66
N ILE A 708 25.95 -22.88 -1.91
CA ILE A 708 24.59 -22.46 -2.29
C ILE A 708 23.58 -23.56 -1.93
N ARG A 709 23.85 -24.82 -2.28
CA ARG A 709 22.94 -25.94 -1.96
C ARG A 709 22.79 -26.16 -0.46
N GLN A 710 23.86 -26.00 0.32
CA GLN A 710 23.79 -26.08 1.77
C GLN A 710 23.00 -24.92 2.40
N ILE A 711 23.08 -23.71 1.83
CA ILE A 711 22.29 -22.57 2.30
C ILE A 711 20.79 -22.84 2.07
N GLU A 712 20.42 -23.32 0.88
CA GLU A 712 19.03 -23.63 0.53
C GLU A 712 18.40 -24.65 1.48
N GLU A 713 19.14 -25.70 1.83
CA GLU A 713 18.71 -26.69 2.84
C GLU A 713 18.51 -26.06 4.24
N CYS A 714 19.28 -25.01 4.57
CA CYS A 714 19.23 -24.33 5.86
C CYS A 714 18.11 -23.28 6.00
N LEU A 715 17.50 -22.80 4.90
CA LEU A 715 16.54 -21.69 4.95
C LEU A 715 15.24 -22.03 5.71
N GLY A 716 14.76 -23.27 5.58
CA GLY A 716 13.55 -23.74 6.24
C GLY A 716 12.26 -23.03 5.78
N ASP A 717 11.19 -23.15 6.59
CA ASP A 717 9.85 -22.61 6.30
C ASP A 717 9.53 -21.29 7.03
N GLY A 718 10.48 -20.77 7.81
CA GLY A 718 10.32 -19.56 8.63
C GLY A 718 9.48 -19.73 9.91
N VAL A 719 8.94 -20.93 10.20
CA VAL A 719 8.14 -21.18 11.40
C VAL A 719 9.07 -21.41 12.60
N LYS A 720 9.06 -20.49 13.57
CA LYS A 720 9.83 -20.67 14.81
C LYS A 720 9.16 -21.71 15.71
N GLN A 721 9.64 -22.94 15.60
CA GLN A 721 9.31 -24.04 16.50
C GLN A 721 10.58 -24.78 16.93
N ALA A 722 10.44 -25.74 17.85
CA ALA A 722 11.52 -26.68 18.11
C ALA A 722 11.54 -27.73 17.00
N SER A 723 12.72 -28.14 16.57
CA SER A 723 12.86 -29.23 15.63
C SER A 723 12.37 -30.54 16.25
N THR A 724 11.89 -31.46 15.43
CA THR A 724 11.56 -32.84 15.85
C THR A 724 12.76 -33.52 16.51
N ASN A 725 13.98 -33.19 16.09
CA ASN A 725 15.24 -33.69 16.66
C ASN A 725 15.52 -33.14 18.06
N GLU A 726 14.80 -32.10 18.50
CA GLU A 726 14.95 -31.50 19.82
C GLU A 726 13.92 -32.03 20.83
N ILE A 727 12.91 -32.81 20.44
CA ILE A 727 11.81 -33.22 21.34
C ILE A 727 12.33 -33.95 22.59
N SER A 728 13.25 -34.90 22.44
CA SER A 728 13.84 -35.61 23.58
C SER A 728 14.65 -34.68 24.48
N THR A 729 15.34 -33.71 23.88
CA THR A 729 16.13 -32.68 24.59
C THR A 729 15.21 -31.71 25.34
N LEU A 730 14.08 -31.32 24.73
CA LEU A 730 13.04 -30.52 25.36
C LEU A 730 12.48 -31.21 26.59
N ILE A 731 12.05 -32.48 26.45
CA ILE A 731 11.52 -33.25 27.59
C ILE A 731 12.58 -33.37 28.69
N ARG A 732 13.84 -33.64 28.32
CA ARG A 732 14.92 -33.86 29.29
C ARG A 732 15.36 -32.61 30.03
N PHE A 733 15.47 -31.47 29.35
CA PHE A 733 16.16 -30.28 29.88
C PHE A 733 15.25 -29.07 30.10
N ARG A 734 14.05 -29.02 29.52
CA ARG A 734 13.13 -27.91 29.76
C ARG A 734 12.60 -28.03 31.19
N LYS A 735 12.54 -26.89 31.88
CA LYS A 735 12.09 -26.81 33.26
C LYS A 735 10.60 -26.54 33.32
N THR A 736 9.89 -27.27 34.18
CA THR A 736 8.47 -27.10 34.48
C THR A 736 8.27 -26.97 35.98
N MET A 737 7.05 -26.64 36.42
CA MET A 737 6.69 -26.55 37.82
C MET A 737 6.73 -27.92 38.48
N TYR A 738 7.44 -27.99 39.59
CA TYR A 738 7.53 -29.13 40.48
C TYR A 738 7.28 -28.66 41.90
N SER A 739 6.84 -29.57 42.76
CA SER A 739 6.75 -29.26 44.19
C SER A 739 8.14 -29.13 44.81
N SER A 740 8.35 -28.06 45.59
CA SER A 740 9.56 -27.84 46.40
C SER A 740 9.48 -28.56 47.76
N VAL A 741 8.27 -28.88 48.22
CA VAL A 741 7.93 -29.49 49.53
C VAL A 741 6.80 -30.50 49.37
N ASP A 742 6.46 -31.26 50.42
CA ASP A 742 5.22 -32.05 50.43
C ASP A 742 4.02 -31.10 50.59
N ILE A 743 2.95 -31.29 49.80
CA ILE A 743 1.70 -30.51 49.84
C ILE A 743 0.55 -31.49 50.15
N ALA A 744 -0.21 -31.24 51.21
CA ALA A 744 -1.29 -32.15 51.62
C ALA A 744 -2.54 -32.01 50.75
N LYS A 745 -3.31 -33.09 50.62
CA LYS A 745 -4.65 -33.07 50.02
C LYS A 745 -5.53 -32.00 50.67
N GLY A 746 -6.14 -31.15 49.85
CA GLY A 746 -6.98 -30.04 50.32
C GLY A 746 -6.19 -28.78 50.71
N GLU A 747 -4.86 -28.80 50.64
CA GLU A 747 -4.03 -27.62 50.89
C GLU A 747 -4.00 -26.69 49.67
N LYS A 748 -3.92 -25.38 49.94
CA LYS A 748 -3.81 -24.34 48.91
C LYS A 748 -2.34 -24.20 48.50
N ILE A 749 -2.06 -24.32 47.20
CA ILE A 749 -0.70 -24.18 46.67
C ILE A 749 -0.25 -22.72 46.77
N LYS A 750 0.98 -22.50 47.24
CA LYS A 750 1.59 -21.17 47.40
C LYS A 750 2.85 -21.05 46.53
N PRO A 751 3.31 -19.84 46.21
CA PRO A 751 4.53 -19.65 45.41
C PRO A 751 5.75 -20.38 45.99
N GLU A 752 5.91 -20.39 47.31
CA GLU A 752 7.01 -21.06 47.99
C GLU A 752 6.97 -22.60 47.87
N HIS A 753 5.81 -23.18 47.54
CA HIS A 753 5.66 -24.62 47.31
C HIS A 753 6.13 -25.04 45.90
N ILE A 754 6.45 -24.10 45.03
CA ILE A 754 6.80 -24.35 43.63
C ILE A 754 8.30 -24.16 43.40
N THR A 755 8.90 -25.04 42.60
CA THR A 755 10.24 -24.88 42.06
C THR A 755 10.27 -25.26 40.57
N TYR A 756 11.34 -24.90 39.88
CA TYR A 756 11.49 -25.07 38.44
C TYR A 756 12.64 -25.99 38.10
N LYS A 757 12.31 -27.21 37.70
CA LYS A 757 13.29 -28.25 37.33
C LYS A 757 12.78 -29.08 36.17
N GLY A 758 13.70 -29.79 35.53
CA GLY A 758 13.39 -30.78 34.50
C GLY A 758 13.40 -32.19 35.11
N PRO A 759 12.91 -33.20 34.37
CA PRO A 759 12.34 -33.14 33.02
C PRO A 759 10.99 -32.40 32.95
N ALA A 760 10.54 -32.04 31.75
CA ALA A 760 9.37 -31.19 31.50
C ALA A 760 8.02 -31.94 31.66
N TYR A 761 7.82 -32.60 32.79
CA TYR A 761 6.59 -33.36 33.08
C TYR A 761 5.53 -32.56 33.84
N GLY A 762 5.88 -31.40 34.38
CA GLY A 762 4.95 -30.51 35.07
C GLY A 762 4.37 -29.42 34.15
N LEU A 763 3.53 -28.57 34.72
CA LEU A 763 3.00 -27.38 34.06
C LEU A 763 4.09 -26.34 33.82
N TYR A 764 3.99 -25.61 32.71
CA TYR A 764 4.92 -24.52 32.41
C TYR A 764 4.79 -23.36 33.41
N ALA A 765 5.91 -22.69 33.69
CA ALA A 765 5.96 -21.52 34.58
C ALA A 765 4.95 -20.41 34.24
N LYS A 766 4.58 -20.27 32.97
CA LYS A 766 3.55 -19.29 32.53
C LYS A 766 2.14 -19.57 33.07
N TYR A 767 1.92 -20.72 33.72
CA TYR A 767 0.66 -21.08 34.37
C TYR A 767 0.76 -20.97 35.90
N GLU A 768 1.85 -20.42 36.44
CA GLU A 768 2.04 -20.28 37.89
C GLU A 768 0.90 -19.49 38.54
N ASP A 769 0.39 -18.46 37.87
CA ASP A 769 -0.76 -17.66 38.31
C ASP A 769 -2.06 -18.46 38.47
N LEU A 770 -2.25 -19.51 37.66
CA LEU A 770 -3.37 -20.42 37.74
C LEU A 770 -3.16 -21.54 38.77
N VAL A 771 -1.91 -21.88 39.05
CA VAL A 771 -1.53 -22.94 40.00
C VAL A 771 -1.46 -22.39 41.42
N VAL A 772 -0.92 -21.19 41.61
CA VAL A 772 -0.88 -20.52 42.90
C VAL A 772 -2.29 -20.18 43.33
N GLY A 773 -2.68 -20.71 44.48
CA GLY A 773 -4.02 -20.56 45.03
C GLY A 773 -5.00 -21.67 44.67
N SER A 774 -4.64 -22.58 43.76
CA SER A 774 -5.38 -23.82 43.53
C SER A 774 -5.32 -24.75 44.75
N ILE A 775 -6.28 -25.67 44.86
CA ILE A 775 -6.34 -26.65 45.95
C ILE A 775 -5.83 -28.00 45.47
N ALA A 776 -4.88 -28.61 46.18
CA ALA A 776 -4.36 -29.94 45.87
C ALA A 776 -5.47 -31.01 45.98
N LYS A 777 -5.67 -31.81 44.92
CA LYS A 777 -6.71 -32.85 44.88
C LYS A 777 -6.34 -34.09 45.68
N ASP A 778 -5.05 -34.37 45.75
CA ASP A 778 -4.42 -35.47 46.46
C ASP A 778 -3.10 -34.99 47.10
N ASP A 779 -2.47 -35.82 47.93
CA ASP A 779 -1.17 -35.51 48.51
C ASP A 779 -0.10 -35.45 47.40
N ILE A 780 0.62 -34.34 47.29
CA ILE A 780 1.69 -34.11 46.30
C ILE A 780 3.03 -34.13 47.03
N ALA A 781 3.85 -35.15 46.82
CA ALA A 781 5.18 -35.23 47.44
C ALA A 781 6.13 -34.16 46.88
N ALA A 782 7.13 -33.77 47.67
CA ALA A 782 8.25 -32.96 47.21
C ALA A 782 8.90 -33.60 45.98
N ASP A 783 9.41 -32.78 45.06
CA ASP A 783 10.02 -33.25 43.81
C ASP A 783 9.07 -33.95 42.83
N THR A 784 7.76 -33.75 42.99
CA THR A 784 6.74 -34.23 42.04
C THR A 784 6.41 -33.15 41.01
N PRO A 785 6.27 -33.47 39.71
CA PRO A 785 5.79 -32.51 38.71
C PRO A 785 4.37 -32.07 39.05
N ILE A 786 4.11 -30.76 39.05
CA ILE A 786 2.76 -30.24 39.27
C ILE A 786 2.00 -30.34 37.95
N THR A 787 0.89 -31.06 37.91
CA THR A 787 0.04 -31.28 36.72
C THR A 787 -1.42 -30.90 37.01
N TRP A 788 -2.23 -30.66 35.98
CA TRP A 788 -3.63 -30.21 36.14
C TRP A 788 -4.51 -31.21 36.89
N ASP A 789 -4.23 -32.50 36.80
CA ASP A 789 -4.95 -33.56 37.50
C ASP A 789 -4.71 -33.52 39.02
N LEU A 790 -3.60 -32.94 39.47
CA LEU A 790 -3.27 -32.81 40.89
C LEU A 790 -3.92 -31.57 41.56
N ILE A 791 -4.56 -30.67 40.80
CA ILE A 791 -5.06 -29.38 41.33
C ILE A 791 -6.50 -29.04 40.89
N ASN A 792 -7.32 -28.54 41.82
CA ASN A 792 -8.66 -28.01 41.55
C ASN A 792 -8.59 -26.50 41.26
N SER A 793 -9.38 -26.04 40.29
CA SER A 793 -9.59 -24.61 39.98
C SER A 793 -10.11 -23.83 41.18
#